data_AF-A0A4P7QIH5-F1
#
_entry.id   AF-A0A4P7QIH5-F1
#
_cell.length_a   1.000
_cell.length_b   1.000
_cell.length_c   1.000
_cell.angle_alpha   90.00
_cell.angle_beta   90.00
_cell.angle_gamma   90.00
#
_symmetry.space_group_name_H-M   'P 1'
#
loop_
_entity.id
_entity.type
_entity.pdbx_description
1 polymer ?
#
loop_
_entity_poly.entity_id
_entity_poly.type
_entity_poly.pdbx_seq_one_letter_code
_entity_poly.pdbx_strand_id
1 'polypeptide(L)'
;MATRIITPQLVGLDVDYGSSVEEVILNLATLVSDAGRARDASKLAAAATERERKAGTGVPGKVAIPHCRSGEVSEPTLAFARLAKPVDFSGPDGDAELVFLIAAPEGGGKAHLKILSKLARSLVKEDFLEALRQAGSKEEIVSLVAGVVEGEKKPHKAEPAAPQADNAGASAVAGAHGNSAASTAPMRIVAITACPTGIAHTYMAADALSQAAGRRDDVELTVETQGSSNDAPIKQSVIDSADAVIFATDVGVRDKERFAGKPVIESGVKRAINEPDVMLDEAIAATQNPRARKVAGVAPGEHKADDEGQGLSLGKKLQQAIMTGVSYMVPFVAAGGLLLALGFLFGGYDMANGWQHIATNYSLTNLPGNTMEIDGATITFDRSGLALYIGSVLFATGQAAMGFIVAALSGFIAYALAGRPGIAPGFVGGAVSVTVGAGFIGGLITGLIAGFIAMWIGSWKTPRWLSSLMPVVIIPLLTSLIVGLLMFLLLGAPLALAMTGLQDWLASLTGSSAVLLGIILGLMMCFDLGGPVNKAAYLFATAGLSTGDEASMQIMAAVMAAGMVPPIALSIATFMRAKLFTPAEQENGKSAWLLGLSFVSEGAIPFAAADPFRVIPAMMAGGAVTGALSMALGVGSRAPHGGIFVFFAIDPVWGYFIAIAAGVVVSALVVIALKQFWPNETIEKAAADKAAADASTGAPV
;
A
#
# COMPACT_ATOMS: atom_id res chain seq x y z
N MET A 1 -12.89 -44.42 22.02
CA MET A 1 -11.72 -44.64 21.14
C MET A 1 -11.82 -43.65 20.00
N ALA A 2 -10.77 -42.89 19.68
CA ALA A 2 -10.79 -42.03 18.50
C ALA A 2 -10.85 -42.92 17.26
N THR A 3 -11.87 -42.76 16.41
CA THR A 3 -11.99 -43.57 15.20
C THR A 3 -10.88 -43.21 14.22
N ARG A 4 -10.09 -44.20 13.79
CA ARG A 4 -8.99 -43.99 12.84
C ARG A 4 -9.55 -43.61 11.48
N ILE A 5 -8.96 -42.59 10.83
CA ILE A 5 -9.44 -42.10 9.53
C ILE A 5 -9.25 -43.11 8.39
N ILE A 6 -8.32 -44.06 8.53
CA ILE A 6 -8.07 -45.17 7.61
C ILE A 6 -7.95 -46.49 8.40
N THR A 7 -8.40 -47.59 7.80
CA THR A 7 -8.30 -48.96 8.33
C THR A 7 -7.92 -49.92 7.20
N PRO A 8 -7.48 -51.16 7.49
CA PRO A 8 -7.11 -52.11 6.43
C PRO A 8 -8.24 -52.42 5.44
N GLN A 9 -9.51 -52.31 5.87
CA GLN A 9 -10.68 -52.49 5.01
C GLN A 9 -10.84 -51.37 3.96
N LEU A 10 -10.23 -50.20 4.20
CA LEU A 10 -10.26 -49.03 3.32
C LEU A 10 -9.08 -48.97 2.34
N VAL A 11 -8.31 -50.05 2.25
CA VAL A 11 -7.09 -50.14 1.43
C VAL A 11 -7.26 -51.20 0.33
N GLY A 12 -7.10 -50.79 -0.93
CA GLY A 12 -6.85 -51.65 -2.08
C GLY A 12 -5.36 -51.64 -2.44
N LEU A 13 -4.72 -52.81 -2.48
CA LEU A 13 -3.33 -52.93 -2.92
C LEU A 13 -3.28 -53.71 -4.22
N ASP A 14 -2.63 -53.12 -5.22
CA ASP A 14 -2.39 -53.70 -6.55
C ASP A 14 -3.68 -54.18 -7.23
N VAL A 15 -4.71 -53.33 -7.15
CA VAL A 15 -6.08 -53.62 -7.58
C VAL A 15 -6.35 -53.12 -9.00
N ASP A 16 -7.17 -53.85 -9.75
CA ASP A 16 -7.73 -53.39 -11.03
C ASP A 16 -9.15 -52.85 -10.78
N TYR A 17 -9.27 -51.51 -10.73
CA TYR A 17 -10.55 -50.82 -10.52
C TYR A 17 -11.12 -50.23 -11.80
N GLY A 18 -10.72 -50.75 -12.96
CA GLY A 18 -11.16 -50.26 -14.26
C GLY A 18 -10.19 -49.26 -14.86
N SER A 19 -10.63 -48.61 -15.93
CA SER A 19 -9.80 -47.74 -16.78
C SER A 19 -10.28 -46.28 -16.82
N SER A 20 -11.38 -45.99 -16.12
CA SER A 20 -11.95 -44.64 -16.03
C SER A 20 -11.93 -44.12 -14.59
N VAL A 21 -11.88 -42.80 -14.48
CA VAL A 21 -11.94 -42.07 -13.20
C VAL A 21 -13.19 -42.44 -12.41
N GLU A 22 -14.34 -42.53 -13.10
CA GLU A 22 -15.63 -42.91 -12.50
C GLU A 22 -15.61 -44.32 -11.89
N GLU A 23 -15.01 -45.30 -12.58
CA GLU A 23 -14.91 -46.68 -12.07
C GLU A 23 -13.98 -46.76 -10.85
N VAL A 24 -12.85 -46.05 -10.87
CA VAL A 24 -11.92 -45.99 -9.72
C VAL A 24 -12.58 -45.34 -8.51
N ILE A 25 -13.27 -44.22 -8.70
CA ILE A 25 -14.00 -43.52 -7.63
C ILE A 25 -15.12 -44.39 -7.08
N LEU A 26 -15.87 -45.10 -7.94
CA LEU A 26 -16.94 -46.00 -7.50
C LEU A 26 -16.41 -47.16 -6.65
N ASN A 27 -15.31 -47.80 -7.06
CA ASN A 27 -14.70 -48.89 -6.29
C ASN A 27 -14.16 -48.42 -4.93
N LEU A 28 -13.54 -47.25 -4.87
CA LEU A 28 -13.11 -46.64 -3.61
C LEU A 28 -14.31 -46.28 -2.71
N ALA A 29 -15.41 -45.77 -3.28
CA ALA A 29 -16.64 -45.51 -2.53
C ALA A 29 -17.29 -46.79 -2.00
N THR A 30 -17.21 -47.90 -2.75
CA THR A 30 -17.65 -49.22 -2.30
C THR A 30 -16.83 -49.70 -1.10
N LEU A 31 -15.50 -49.54 -1.11
CA LEU A 31 -14.67 -49.84 0.07
C LEU A 31 -15.12 -49.05 1.31
N VAL A 32 -15.44 -47.77 1.13
CA VAL A 32 -15.94 -46.92 2.22
C VAL A 32 -17.29 -47.40 2.75
N SER A 33 -18.19 -47.82 1.86
CA SER A 33 -19.51 -48.36 2.22
C SER A 33 -19.40 -49.72 2.92
N ASP A 34 -18.59 -50.63 2.40
CA ASP A 34 -18.35 -51.97 2.97
C ASP A 34 -17.68 -51.91 4.35
N ALA A 35 -16.85 -50.88 4.58
CA ALA A 35 -16.30 -50.57 5.90
C ALA A 35 -17.32 -49.96 6.88
N GLY A 36 -18.58 -49.78 6.48
CA GLY A 36 -19.66 -49.22 7.29
C GLY A 36 -19.59 -47.71 7.48
N ARG A 37 -18.82 -46.99 6.66
CA ARG A 37 -18.56 -45.53 6.79
C ARG A 37 -19.35 -44.67 5.82
N ALA A 38 -20.01 -45.29 4.85
CA ALA A 38 -21.00 -44.66 4.00
C ALA A 38 -22.27 -45.51 3.92
N ARG A 39 -23.42 -44.87 3.76
CA ARG A 39 -24.72 -45.55 3.61
C ARG A 39 -25.00 -46.02 2.19
N ASP A 40 -24.42 -45.34 1.20
CA ASP A 40 -24.64 -45.60 -0.22
C ASP A 40 -23.37 -45.26 -1.03
N ALA A 41 -22.71 -46.29 -1.56
CA ALA A 41 -21.50 -46.15 -2.36
C ALA A 41 -21.72 -45.36 -3.67
N SER A 42 -22.87 -45.57 -4.33
CA SER A 42 -23.14 -44.94 -5.64
C SER A 42 -23.31 -43.43 -5.50
N LYS A 43 -24.01 -42.99 -4.45
CA LYS A 43 -24.17 -41.55 -4.16
C LYS A 43 -22.87 -40.89 -3.70
N LEU A 44 -22.06 -41.60 -2.89
CA LEU A 44 -20.73 -41.10 -2.52
C LEU A 44 -19.83 -40.93 -3.75
N ALA A 45 -19.82 -41.93 -4.64
CA ALA A 45 -19.07 -41.89 -5.88
C ALA A 45 -19.52 -40.75 -6.80
N ALA A 46 -20.83 -40.54 -6.93
CA ALA A 46 -21.39 -39.43 -7.70
C ALA A 46 -20.91 -38.06 -7.16
N ALA A 47 -20.91 -37.87 -5.84
CA ALA A 47 -20.45 -36.63 -5.22
C ALA A 47 -18.94 -36.37 -5.44
N ALA A 48 -18.11 -37.41 -5.37
CA ALA A 48 -16.68 -37.31 -5.64
C ALA A 48 -16.40 -37.06 -7.14
N THR A 49 -17.10 -37.76 -8.03
CA THR A 49 -16.98 -37.59 -9.49
C THR A 49 -17.40 -36.18 -9.94
N GLU A 50 -18.49 -35.65 -9.40
CA GLU A 50 -18.93 -34.29 -9.71
C GLU A 50 -17.90 -33.23 -9.28
N ARG A 51 -17.18 -33.47 -8.19
CA ARG A 51 -16.07 -32.60 -7.78
C ARG A 51 -14.88 -32.72 -8.71
N GLU A 52 -14.56 -33.94 -9.13
CA GLU A 52 -13.46 -34.28 -10.04
C GLU A 52 -13.64 -33.63 -11.41
N ARG A 53 -14.84 -33.66 -11.98
CA ARG A 53 -15.17 -33.06 -13.28
C ARG A 53 -14.96 -31.54 -13.35
N LYS A 54 -15.02 -30.84 -12.22
CA LYS A 54 -14.81 -29.38 -12.17
C LYS A 54 -13.33 -29.01 -12.29
N ALA A 55 -12.45 -29.83 -11.73
CA ALA A 55 -11.01 -29.71 -11.83
C ALA A 55 -10.41 -31.04 -11.36
N GLY A 56 -9.63 -31.68 -12.25
CA GLY A 56 -8.94 -32.92 -11.94
C GLY A 56 -8.07 -32.81 -10.70
N THR A 57 -7.97 -33.90 -9.95
CA THR A 57 -7.28 -33.98 -8.66
C THR A 57 -5.95 -34.71 -8.74
N GLY A 58 -5.45 -34.97 -9.95
CA GLY A 58 -4.08 -35.40 -10.18
C GLY A 58 -3.08 -34.36 -9.64
N VAL A 59 -2.13 -34.83 -8.85
CA VAL A 59 -1.02 -34.05 -8.29
C VAL A 59 0.32 -34.71 -8.66
N PRO A 60 1.46 -33.99 -8.53
CA PRO A 60 2.77 -34.58 -8.82
C PRO A 60 3.02 -35.89 -8.08
N GLY A 61 3.83 -36.77 -8.68
CA GLY A 61 4.16 -38.09 -8.17
C GLY A 61 3.19 -39.20 -8.57
N LYS A 62 2.42 -39.02 -9.66
CA LYS A 62 1.37 -39.97 -10.14
C LYS A 62 0.32 -40.30 -9.08
N VAL A 63 -0.14 -39.29 -8.35
CA VAL A 63 -1.14 -39.41 -7.28
C VAL A 63 -2.41 -38.67 -7.65
N ALA A 64 -3.57 -39.22 -7.27
CA ALA A 64 -4.87 -38.55 -7.36
C ALA A 64 -5.55 -38.47 -5.99
N ILE A 65 -6.24 -37.36 -5.74
CA ILE A 65 -6.89 -37.09 -4.44
C ILE A 65 -8.35 -36.64 -4.64
N PRO A 66 -9.22 -37.53 -5.17
CA PRO A 66 -10.65 -37.24 -5.27
C PRO A 66 -11.21 -37.00 -3.87
N HIS A 67 -12.00 -35.93 -3.71
CA HIS A 67 -12.52 -35.55 -2.40
C HIS A 67 -13.93 -34.98 -2.47
N CYS A 68 -14.76 -35.28 -1.48
CA CYS A 68 -16.11 -34.71 -1.39
C CYS A 68 -16.59 -34.57 0.05
N ARG A 69 -17.66 -33.79 0.19
CA ARG A 69 -18.54 -33.84 1.36
C ARG A 69 -19.84 -34.49 0.92
N SER A 70 -20.36 -35.40 1.72
CA SER A 70 -21.60 -36.11 1.42
C SER A 70 -22.35 -36.44 2.70
N GLY A 71 -23.66 -36.21 2.70
CA GLY A 71 -24.56 -36.65 3.77
C GLY A 71 -24.62 -38.18 3.94
N GLU A 72 -24.08 -38.94 2.97
CA GLU A 72 -24.01 -40.40 3.04
C GLU A 72 -22.86 -40.91 3.90
N VAL A 73 -21.89 -40.05 4.24
CA VAL A 73 -20.70 -40.39 5.03
C VAL A 73 -21.00 -40.18 6.52
N SER A 74 -20.83 -41.23 7.33
CA SER A 74 -21.12 -41.19 8.77
C SER A 74 -19.97 -40.58 9.59
N GLU A 75 -18.72 -40.79 9.16
CA GLU A 75 -17.53 -40.25 9.79
C GLU A 75 -16.43 -39.92 8.76
N PRO A 76 -15.54 -38.96 9.04
CA PRO A 76 -14.44 -38.61 8.15
C PRO A 76 -13.55 -39.82 7.88
N THR A 77 -13.32 -40.09 6.60
CA THR A 77 -12.71 -41.33 6.16
C THR A 77 -11.78 -41.09 4.98
N LEU A 78 -10.76 -41.94 4.89
CA LEU A 78 -9.78 -41.98 3.83
C LEU A 78 -9.72 -43.42 3.29
N ALA A 79 -10.05 -43.58 2.01
CA ALA A 79 -9.80 -44.82 1.29
C ALA A 79 -8.61 -44.63 0.34
N PHE A 80 -7.82 -45.68 0.18
CA PHE A 80 -6.61 -45.68 -0.63
C PHE A 80 -6.61 -46.87 -1.59
N ALA A 81 -6.16 -46.63 -2.83
CA ALA A 81 -5.87 -47.67 -3.79
C ALA A 81 -4.48 -47.46 -4.41
N ARG A 82 -3.68 -48.53 -4.46
CA ARG A 82 -2.58 -48.67 -5.41
C ARG A 82 -3.09 -49.46 -6.62
N LEU A 83 -3.18 -48.81 -7.77
CA LEU A 83 -3.79 -49.37 -8.97
C LEU A 83 -2.77 -50.23 -9.74
N ALA A 84 -3.18 -51.42 -10.15
CA ALA A 84 -2.40 -52.25 -11.07
C ALA A 84 -2.37 -51.66 -12.50
N LYS A 85 -3.38 -50.86 -12.83
CA LYS A 85 -3.51 -50.10 -14.08
C LYS A 85 -3.72 -48.63 -13.75
N PRO A 86 -2.73 -47.75 -13.99
CA PRO A 86 -2.88 -46.32 -13.77
C PRO A 86 -4.03 -45.71 -14.59
N VAL A 87 -4.65 -44.64 -14.07
CA VAL A 87 -5.78 -43.93 -14.71
C VAL A 87 -5.51 -42.43 -14.74
N ASP A 88 -5.89 -41.76 -15.82
CA ASP A 88 -5.70 -40.31 -15.99
C ASP A 88 -6.69 -39.48 -15.14
N PHE A 89 -6.18 -38.90 -14.06
CA PHE A 89 -6.88 -37.92 -13.21
C PHE A 89 -6.47 -36.46 -13.52
N SER A 90 -5.98 -36.21 -14.73
CA SER A 90 -5.45 -34.93 -15.21
C SER A 90 -4.26 -34.42 -14.39
N GLY A 91 -3.36 -35.32 -14.00
CA GLY A 91 -2.14 -35.01 -13.24
C GLY A 91 -0.99 -34.53 -14.13
N PRO A 92 -0.06 -33.71 -13.60
CA PRO A 92 1.07 -33.17 -14.37
C PRO A 92 2.09 -34.24 -14.79
N ASP A 93 2.14 -35.38 -14.10
CA ASP A 93 3.10 -36.47 -14.34
C ASP A 93 2.47 -37.69 -15.05
N GLY A 94 1.30 -37.49 -15.66
CA GLY A 94 0.51 -38.52 -16.34
C GLY A 94 -0.40 -39.32 -15.41
N ASP A 95 -0.76 -40.53 -15.85
CA ASP A 95 -1.74 -41.39 -15.19
C ASP A 95 -1.37 -41.70 -13.73
N ALA A 96 -2.36 -41.59 -12.84
CA ALA A 96 -2.20 -41.81 -11.41
C ALA A 96 -2.24 -43.30 -11.07
N GLU A 97 -1.28 -43.75 -10.26
CA GLU A 97 -1.19 -45.12 -9.75
C GLU A 97 -1.59 -45.21 -8.26
N LEU A 98 -1.51 -44.10 -7.53
CA LEU A 98 -1.92 -43.98 -6.13
C LEU A 98 -3.14 -43.07 -6.03
N VAL A 99 -4.26 -43.57 -5.50
CA VAL A 99 -5.50 -42.80 -5.42
C VAL A 99 -6.02 -42.75 -3.99
N PHE A 100 -6.29 -41.54 -3.49
CA PHE A 100 -6.77 -41.27 -2.15
C PHE A 100 -8.17 -40.64 -2.19
N LEU A 101 -9.21 -41.43 -1.94
CA LEU A 101 -10.55 -40.89 -1.77
C LEU A 101 -10.71 -40.34 -0.36
N ILE A 102 -10.89 -39.03 -0.27
CA ILE A 102 -11.15 -38.31 0.99
C ILE A 102 -12.63 -37.93 1.08
N ALA A 103 -13.33 -38.48 2.07
CA ALA A 103 -14.76 -38.22 2.26
C ALA A 103 -15.08 -37.75 3.68
N ALA A 104 -15.97 -36.77 3.81
CA ALA A 104 -16.39 -36.23 5.10
C ALA A 104 -17.92 -35.99 5.17
N PRO A 105 -18.54 -36.11 6.37
CA PRO A 105 -19.95 -35.80 6.58
C PRO A 105 -20.27 -34.32 6.31
N GLU A 106 -21.49 -34.05 5.85
CA GLU A 106 -22.03 -32.68 5.80
C GLU A 106 -22.16 -32.10 7.22
N GLY A 107 -21.61 -30.90 7.44
CA GLY A 107 -21.61 -30.25 8.76
C GLY A 107 -20.44 -30.60 9.69
N GLY A 108 -19.51 -31.48 9.27
CA GLY A 108 -18.31 -31.79 10.05
C GLY A 108 -17.41 -30.56 10.26
N GLY A 109 -17.07 -30.25 11.52
CA GLY A 109 -16.29 -29.07 11.91
C GLY A 109 -14.86 -29.01 11.33
N LYS A 110 -14.24 -27.81 11.38
CA LYS A 110 -12.90 -27.48 10.81
C LYS A 110 -11.75 -28.41 11.26
N ALA A 111 -11.92 -29.17 12.35
CA ALA A 111 -10.90 -30.06 12.89
C ALA A 111 -10.54 -31.22 11.94
N HIS A 112 -11.52 -31.80 11.24
CA HIS A 112 -11.27 -32.91 10.31
C HIS A 112 -10.60 -32.46 9.01
N LEU A 113 -10.91 -31.26 8.51
CA LEU A 113 -10.22 -30.69 7.35
C LEU A 113 -8.73 -30.40 7.63
N LYS A 114 -8.36 -30.11 8.88
CA LYS A 114 -6.96 -29.90 9.29
C LYS A 114 -6.14 -31.21 9.21
N ILE A 115 -6.76 -32.33 9.56
CA ILE A 115 -6.20 -33.69 9.46
C ILE A 115 -6.03 -34.06 7.98
N LEU A 116 -7.06 -33.81 7.16
CA LEU A 116 -7.03 -34.05 5.71
C LEU A 116 -5.98 -33.17 5.00
N SER A 117 -5.84 -31.91 5.41
CA SER A 117 -4.80 -31.01 4.89
C SER A 117 -3.38 -31.44 5.29
N LYS A 118 -3.19 -32.11 6.44
CA LYS A 118 -1.88 -32.68 6.81
C LYS A 118 -1.51 -33.88 5.93
N LEU A 119 -2.49 -34.73 5.63
CA LEU A 119 -2.27 -35.88 4.77
C LEU A 119 -1.99 -35.45 3.32
N ALA A 120 -2.80 -34.55 2.76
CA ALA A 120 -2.58 -34.00 1.41
C ALA A 120 -1.20 -33.35 1.25
N ARG A 121 -0.68 -32.69 2.31
CA ARG A 121 0.70 -32.14 2.33
C ARG A 121 1.80 -33.20 2.39
N SER A 122 1.51 -34.37 2.94
CA SER A 122 2.49 -35.45 3.05
C SER A 122 2.52 -36.34 1.81
N LEU A 123 1.43 -36.36 1.04
CA LEU A 123 1.35 -36.99 -0.28
C LEU A 123 2.20 -36.31 -1.36
N VAL A 124 2.87 -35.20 -1.04
CA VAL A 124 3.81 -34.52 -1.95
C VAL A 124 5.27 -34.87 -1.60
N LYS A 125 5.50 -35.70 -0.57
CA LYS A 125 6.85 -36.12 -0.17
C LYS A 125 7.23 -37.40 -0.90
N GLU A 126 8.29 -37.34 -1.70
CA GLU A 126 8.83 -38.50 -2.46
C GLU A 126 9.06 -39.73 -1.57
N ASP A 127 9.75 -39.59 -0.43
CA ASP A 127 10.00 -40.71 0.50
C ASP A 127 8.70 -41.40 0.98
N PHE A 128 7.63 -40.62 1.16
CA PHE A 128 6.35 -41.15 1.61
C PHE A 128 5.64 -41.89 0.47
N LEU A 129 5.67 -41.35 -0.74
CA LEU A 129 5.10 -41.99 -1.92
C LEU A 129 5.87 -43.28 -2.27
N GLU A 130 7.19 -43.27 -2.16
CA GLU A 130 8.01 -44.45 -2.38
C GLU A 130 7.73 -45.53 -1.32
N ALA A 131 7.58 -45.16 -0.05
CA ALA A 131 7.13 -46.08 1.00
C ALA A 131 5.75 -46.68 0.70
N LEU A 132 4.79 -45.89 0.18
CA LEU A 132 3.47 -46.39 -0.22
C LEU A 132 3.54 -47.34 -1.44
N ARG A 133 4.48 -47.13 -2.36
CA ARG A 133 4.72 -48.04 -3.50
C ARG A 133 5.35 -49.36 -3.09
N GLN A 134 6.24 -49.32 -2.09
CA GLN A 134 6.96 -50.50 -1.61
C GLN A 134 6.19 -51.29 -0.55
N ALA A 135 5.18 -50.69 0.08
CA ALA A 135 4.39 -51.34 1.12
C ALA A 135 3.79 -52.67 0.63
N GLY A 136 4.06 -53.74 1.38
CA GLY A 136 3.69 -55.11 1.04
C GLY A 136 2.35 -55.57 1.65
N SER A 137 1.75 -54.78 2.53
CA SER A 137 0.52 -55.14 3.24
C SER A 137 -0.40 -53.95 3.49
N LYS A 138 -1.71 -54.20 3.66
CA LYS A 138 -2.70 -53.16 3.94
C LYS A 138 -2.44 -52.48 5.29
N GLU A 139 -1.94 -53.24 6.25
CA GLU A 139 -1.57 -52.82 7.59
C GLU A 139 -0.40 -51.83 7.56
N GLU A 140 0.58 -52.05 6.68
CA GLU A 140 1.71 -51.16 6.48
C GLU A 140 1.28 -49.81 5.90
N ILE A 141 0.38 -49.79 4.91
CA ILE A 141 -0.23 -48.55 4.39
C ILE A 141 -0.93 -47.78 5.51
N VAL A 142 -1.74 -48.47 6.32
CA VAL A 142 -2.46 -47.84 7.45
C VAL A 142 -1.45 -47.24 8.44
N SER A 143 -0.36 -47.94 8.73
CA SER A 143 0.69 -47.44 9.64
C SER A 143 1.39 -46.20 9.08
N LEU A 144 1.77 -46.22 7.80
CA LEU A 144 2.39 -45.08 7.10
C LEU A 144 1.48 -43.85 7.14
N VAL A 145 0.21 -44.02 6.79
CA VAL A 145 -0.78 -42.95 6.78
C VAL A 145 -1.08 -42.45 8.20
N ALA A 146 -1.21 -43.35 9.19
CA ALA A 146 -1.45 -42.98 10.58
C ALA A 146 -0.27 -42.21 11.20
N GLY A 147 0.98 -42.60 10.90
CA GLY A 147 2.18 -41.89 11.40
C GLY A 147 2.25 -40.43 10.94
N VAL A 148 1.76 -40.16 9.73
CA VAL A 148 1.62 -38.81 9.17
C VAL A 148 0.46 -38.03 9.81
N VAL A 149 -0.68 -38.70 10.02
CA VAL A 149 -1.92 -38.07 10.49
C VAL A 149 -1.89 -37.78 11.99
N GLU A 150 -1.36 -38.71 12.78
CA GLU A 150 -1.32 -38.65 14.25
C GLU A 150 -0.02 -38.02 14.80
N GLY A 151 1.04 -37.94 13.98
CA GLY A 151 2.34 -37.34 14.30
C GLY A 151 3.24 -38.30 15.09
N GLU A 152 4.39 -38.68 14.53
CA GLU A 152 5.37 -39.51 15.24
C GLU A 152 5.89 -38.81 16.51
N LYS A 153 5.62 -39.43 17.67
CA LYS A 153 6.55 -39.44 18.81
C LYS A 153 7.67 -40.43 18.45
N LYS A 154 8.90 -39.95 18.27
CA LYS A 154 10.09 -40.82 18.27
C LYS A 154 10.75 -40.84 19.66
N PRO A 155 11.32 -41.98 20.09
CA PRO A 155 11.81 -42.19 21.46
C PRO A 155 13.18 -41.51 21.68
N HIS A 156 13.38 -41.01 22.90
CA HIS A 156 14.64 -40.43 23.39
C HIS A 156 15.83 -41.37 23.16
N LYS A 157 16.91 -40.86 22.55
CA LYS A 157 18.26 -41.42 22.65
C LYS A 157 19.15 -40.40 23.34
N ALA A 158 19.91 -40.89 24.32
CA ALA A 158 20.65 -40.11 25.30
C ALA A 158 21.83 -39.31 24.70
N GLU A 159 22.03 -38.14 25.28
CA GLU A 159 23.11 -37.18 25.06
C GLU A 159 24.42 -37.64 25.75
N PRO A 160 25.59 -37.54 25.08
CA PRO A 160 26.88 -37.57 25.77
C PRO A 160 27.42 -36.16 26.00
N ALA A 161 27.97 -35.97 27.20
CA ALA A 161 28.51 -34.74 27.76
C ALA A 161 29.72 -34.14 27.01
N ALA A 162 29.86 -32.83 27.16
CA ALA A 162 30.99 -32.01 26.73
C ALA A 162 32.32 -32.38 27.41
N PRO A 163 33.47 -32.06 26.77
CA PRO A 163 34.73 -31.80 27.46
C PRO A 163 35.12 -30.30 27.43
N GLN A 164 35.65 -29.86 28.57
CA GLN A 164 36.25 -28.54 28.82
C GLN A 164 37.61 -28.35 28.14
N ALA A 165 37.98 -27.08 28.03
CA ALA A 165 39.18 -26.53 27.39
C ALA A 165 40.49 -26.84 28.10
N ASP A 166 41.60 -26.81 27.34
CA ASP A 166 42.91 -26.35 27.79
C ASP A 166 43.67 -25.65 26.67
N ASN A 167 44.27 -24.52 27.01
CA ASN A 167 45.15 -23.68 26.17
C ASN A 167 46.61 -24.09 26.38
N ALA A 168 47.42 -24.16 25.30
CA ALA A 168 48.75 -23.52 25.20
C ALA A 168 49.52 -23.94 23.92
N GLY A 169 50.12 -22.95 23.25
CA GLY A 169 51.53 -23.05 22.82
C GLY A 169 51.87 -23.34 21.34
N ALA A 170 52.01 -22.26 20.57
CA ALA A 170 52.89 -22.01 19.40
C ALA A 170 53.75 -23.14 18.77
N SER A 171 53.74 -23.22 17.43
CA SER A 171 54.86 -22.81 16.55
C SER A 171 54.59 -23.16 15.08
N ALA A 172 55.10 -22.32 14.18
CA ALA A 172 54.96 -22.40 12.73
C ALA A 172 55.88 -23.45 12.08
N VAL A 173 55.41 -24.14 11.03
CA VAL A 173 56.22 -24.54 9.86
C VAL A 173 55.32 -24.65 8.62
N ALA A 174 55.83 -24.15 7.50
CA ALA A 174 55.23 -24.17 6.17
C ALA A 174 55.18 -25.59 5.54
N GLY A 175 54.16 -25.85 4.72
CA GLY A 175 54.04 -27.01 3.85
C GLY A 175 52.77 -26.92 2.99
N ALA A 176 52.89 -27.16 1.69
CA ALA A 176 51.97 -26.75 0.62
C ALA A 176 50.78 -27.70 0.35
N HIS A 177 49.79 -27.13 -0.36
CA HIS A 177 48.72 -27.73 -1.18
C HIS A 177 47.49 -28.37 -0.51
N GLY A 178 46.31 -27.91 -0.95
CA GLY A 178 45.06 -28.69 -0.95
C GLY A 178 43.80 -27.89 -0.63
N ASN A 179 43.01 -27.56 -1.65
CA ASN A 179 41.59 -27.14 -1.66
C ASN A 179 40.95 -26.62 -0.36
N SER A 180 40.68 -25.31 -0.33
CA SER A 180 39.72 -24.73 0.62
C SER A 180 38.30 -25.07 0.20
N ALA A 181 37.68 -26.01 0.91
CA ALA A 181 36.24 -26.03 1.07
C ALA A 181 35.87 -24.84 1.96
N ALA A 182 35.29 -23.80 1.37
CA ALA A 182 34.77 -22.67 2.12
C ALA A 182 33.55 -23.13 2.93
N SER A 183 33.65 -23.05 4.26
CA SER A 183 32.48 -23.03 5.13
C SER A 183 31.71 -21.72 4.87
N THR A 184 30.70 -21.77 4.01
CA THR A 184 29.86 -20.62 3.71
C THR A 184 28.97 -20.32 4.91
N ALA A 185 29.13 -19.13 5.50
CA ALA A 185 28.19 -18.62 6.50
C ALA A 185 26.77 -18.61 5.93
N PRO A 186 25.73 -18.86 6.75
CA PRO A 186 24.35 -18.86 6.28
C PRO A 186 23.98 -17.50 5.69
N MET A 187 23.25 -17.54 4.58
CA MET A 187 22.83 -16.34 3.86
C MET A 187 21.70 -15.64 4.63
N ARG A 188 21.83 -14.34 4.85
CA ARG A 188 20.86 -13.55 5.59
C ARG A 188 19.80 -13.01 4.65
N ILE A 189 18.57 -13.48 4.80
CA ILE A 189 17.44 -13.08 3.98
C ILE A 189 16.42 -12.37 4.86
N VAL A 190 15.90 -11.24 4.38
CA VAL A 190 14.73 -10.59 4.99
C VAL A 190 13.51 -10.81 4.10
N ALA A 191 12.35 -11.11 4.68
CA ALA A 191 11.12 -11.28 3.92
C ALA A 191 10.01 -10.35 4.43
N ILE A 192 9.24 -9.78 3.50
CA ILE A 192 8.01 -9.04 3.81
C ILE A 192 6.83 -9.84 3.30
N THR A 193 5.84 -10.08 4.16
CA THR A 193 4.57 -10.67 3.75
C THR A 193 3.42 -9.68 3.91
N ALA A 194 2.53 -9.60 2.93
CA ALA A 194 1.40 -8.67 2.99
C ALA A 194 0.24 -9.11 2.08
N CYS A 195 -1.00 -9.11 2.59
CA CYS A 195 -2.19 -9.32 1.78
C CYS A 195 -3.26 -8.24 2.01
N PRO A 196 -4.25 -8.07 1.11
CA PRO A 196 -5.25 -7.01 1.19
C PRO A 196 -6.06 -7.00 2.48
N THR A 197 -6.26 -8.16 3.10
CA THR A 197 -6.94 -8.26 4.39
C THR A 197 -5.96 -8.20 5.56
N GLY A 198 -4.71 -8.61 5.36
CA GLY A 198 -3.66 -8.61 6.39
C GLY A 198 -3.85 -9.67 7.47
N ILE A 199 -4.79 -10.62 7.27
CA ILE A 199 -5.16 -11.63 8.25
C ILE A 199 -4.48 -12.95 7.84
N ALA A 200 -5.21 -13.95 7.36
CA ALA A 200 -4.70 -15.31 7.17
C ALA A 200 -3.47 -15.39 6.25
N HIS A 201 -3.56 -14.93 4.99
CA HIS A 201 -2.48 -15.18 4.03
C HIS A 201 -1.16 -14.45 4.35
N THR A 202 -1.21 -13.32 5.05
CA THR A 202 -0.01 -12.60 5.50
C THR A 202 0.79 -13.45 6.49
N TYR A 203 0.12 -13.94 7.54
CA TYR A 203 0.76 -14.79 8.55
C TYR A 203 1.10 -16.18 8.02
N MET A 204 0.24 -16.77 7.16
CA MET A 204 0.52 -18.08 6.55
C MET A 204 1.76 -18.05 5.66
N ALA A 205 1.97 -16.98 4.87
CA ALA A 205 3.18 -16.82 4.07
C ALA A 205 4.42 -16.65 4.95
N ALA A 206 4.32 -15.90 6.05
CA ALA A 206 5.43 -15.71 6.97
C ALA A 206 5.80 -17.02 7.68
N ASP A 207 4.80 -17.76 8.15
CA ASP A 207 4.97 -19.08 8.75
C ASP A 207 5.58 -20.09 7.76
N ALA A 208 5.15 -20.06 6.49
CA ALA A 208 5.66 -20.97 5.47
C ALA A 208 7.13 -20.70 5.13
N LEU A 209 7.51 -19.43 4.93
CA LEU A 209 8.90 -19.03 4.70
C LEU A 209 9.78 -19.32 5.92
N SER A 210 9.30 -19.01 7.13
CA SER A 210 10.04 -19.29 8.38
C SER A 210 10.25 -20.78 8.61
N GLN A 211 9.25 -21.61 8.31
CA GLN A 211 9.37 -23.07 8.38
C GLN A 211 10.29 -23.64 7.30
N ALA A 212 10.34 -23.04 6.12
CA ALA A 212 11.28 -23.43 5.07
C ALA A 212 12.71 -23.09 5.44
N ALA A 213 12.97 -21.86 5.88
CA ALA A 213 14.28 -21.44 6.34
C ALA A 213 14.75 -22.22 7.58
N GLY A 214 13.86 -22.51 8.53
CA GLY A 214 14.21 -23.30 9.72
C GLY A 214 14.56 -24.77 9.45
N ARG A 215 14.34 -25.28 8.22
CA ARG A 215 14.78 -26.62 7.78
C ARG A 215 16.14 -26.59 7.06
N ARG A 216 16.76 -25.41 6.95
CA ARG A 216 17.93 -25.14 6.12
C ARG A 216 19.07 -24.61 6.98
N ASP A 217 20.27 -25.12 6.73
CA ASP A 217 21.49 -24.66 7.41
C ASP A 217 22.18 -23.50 6.66
N ASP A 218 21.75 -23.22 5.43
CA ASP A 218 22.31 -22.22 4.52
C ASP A 218 21.56 -20.88 4.53
N VAL A 219 20.48 -20.74 5.32
CA VAL A 219 19.62 -19.55 5.34
C VAL A 219 19.30 -19.10 6.77
N GLU A 220 19.55 -17.82 7.05
CA GLU A 220 19.00 -17.12 8.22
C GLU A 220 17.89 -16.16 7.74
N LEU A 221 16.63 -16.44 8.11
CA LEU A 221 15.48 -15.67 7.66
C LEU A 221 14.87 -14.82 8.78
N THR A 222 14.67 -13.54 8.52
CA THR A 222 13.82 -12.66 9.35
C THR A 222 12.61 -12.21 8.54
N VAL A 223 11.39 -12.36 9.09
CA VAL A 223 10.15 -12.01 8.39
C VAL A 223 9.43 -10.84 9.05
N GLU A 224 9.04 -9.83 8.26
CA GLU A 224 8.13 -8.74 8.65
C GLU A 224 6.74 -9.03 8.08
N THR A 225 5.74 -9.16 8.95
CA THR A 225 4.33 -9.27 8.54
C THR A 225 3.69 -7.89 8.48
N GLN A 226 3.38 -7.41 7.29
CA GLN A 226 2.64 -6.16 7.09
C GLN A 226 1.12 -6.44 7.03
N GLY A 227 0.62 -7.00 8.13
CA GLY A 227 -0.75 -7.47 8.28
C GLY A 227 -1.71 -6.48 8.96
N SER A 228 -2.86 -6.99 9.40
CA SER A 228 -3.85 -6.24 10.19
C SER A 228 -3.46 -6.08 11.65
N SER A 229 -2.45 -6.83 12.12
CA SER A 229 -1.89 -6.69 13.46
C SER A 229 -0.65 -5.80 13.40
N ASN A 230 -0.41 -5.02 14.46
CA ASN A 230 0.74 -4.12 14.56
C ASN A 230 2.01 -4.90 14.94
N ASP A 231 2.55 -5.68 14.00
CA ASP A 231 3.84 -6.33 14.16
C ASP A 231 4.98 -5.29 14.06
N ALA A 232 6.04 -5.47 14.85
CA ALA A 232 7.16 -4.53 14.87
C ALA A 232 7.98 -4.64 13.57
N PRO A 233 8.33 -3.52 12.91
CA PRO A 233 9.18 -3.54 11.71
C PRO A 233 10.57 -4.12 11.99
N ILE A 234 11.18 -4.75 10.99
CA ILE A 234 12.57 -5.24 11.04
C ILE A 234 13.51 -4.04 11.20
N LYS A 235 14.45 -4.13 12.14
CA LYS A 235 15.45 -3.08 12.39
C LYS A 235 16.30 -2.81 11.14
N GLN A 236 16.66 -1.56 10.89
CA GLN A 236 17.45 -1.18 9.72
C GLN A 236 18.81 -1.91 9.67
N SER A 237 19.47 -2.10 10.82
CA SER A 237 20.73 -2.87 10.89
C SER A 237 20.62 -4.33 10.41
N VAL A 238 19.44 -4.96 10.56
CA VAL A 238 19.17 -6.31 10.05
C VAL A 238 18.97 -6.27 8.52
N ILE A 239 18.34 -5.21 8.00
CA ILE A 239 18.17 -5.02 6.55
C ILE A 239 19.51 -4.72 5.89
N ASP A 240 20.31 -3.85 6.48
CA ASP A 240 21.62 -3.46 5.96
C ASP A 240 22.57 -4.66 5.88
N SER A 241 22.46 -5.59 6.83
CA SER A 241 23.24 -6.84 6.87
C SER A 241 22.65 -8.00 6.07
N ALA A 242 21.44 -7.84 5.50
CA ALA A 242 20.81 -8.86 4.66
C ALA A 242 21.46 -8.93 3.27
N ASP A 243 21.58 -10.13 2.73
CA ASP A 243 22.14 -10.41 1.41
C ASP A 243 21.08 -10.29 0.31
N ALA A 244 19.82 -10.63 0.61
CA ALA A 244 18.68 -10.51 -0.30
C ALA A 244 17.37 -10.18 0.46
N VAL A 245 16.35 -9.74 -0.30
CA VAL A 245 14.99 -9.52 0.22
C VAL A 245 13.94 -10.27 -0.59
N ILE A 246 12.97 -10.85 0.11
CA ILE A 246 11.77 -11.46 -0.46
C ILE A 246 10.56 -10.55 -0.18
N PHE A 247 9.86 -10.13 -1.22
CA PHE A 247 8.55 -9.48 -1.12
C PHE A 247 7.47 -10.48 -1.53
N ALA A 248 6.89 -11.14 -0.54
CA ALA A 248 5.77 -12.05 -0.69
C ALA A 248 4.45 -11.29 -0.43
N THR A 249 4.03 -10.47 -1.38
CA THR A 249 2.95 -9.48 -1.17
C THR A 249 1.93 -9.45 -2.30
N ASP A 250 0.65 -9.42 -1.93
CA ASP A 250 -0.50 -9.19 -2.85
C ASP A 250 -0.95 -7.70 -2.85
N VAL A 251 -0.24 -6.86 -2.09
CA VAL A 251 -0.42 -5.40 -1.97
C VAL A 251 0.95 -4.73 -1.94
N GLY A 252 1.01 -3.42 -2.15
CA GLY A 252 2.29 -2.70 -2.06
C GLY A 252 2.98 -2.87 -0.69
N VAL A 253 4.31 -3.03 -0.73
CA VAL A 253 5.18 -3.08 0.46
C VAL A 253 5.30 -1.68 1.06
N ARG A 254 5.03 -1.53 2.36
CA ARG A 254 5.23 -0.29 3.11
C ARG A 254 6.72 -0.05 3.35
N ASP A 255 7.15 1.20 3.26
CA ASP A 255 8.53 1.64 3.47
C ASP A 255 9.54 0.84 2.61
N LYS A 256 9.18 0.54 1.36
CA LYS A 256 9.96 -0.28 0.42
C LYS A 256 11.38 0.27 0.20
N GLU A 257 11.57 1.57 0.42
CA GLU A 257 12.82 2.31 0.28
C GLU A 257 13.90 1.84 1.26
N ARG A 258 13.50 1.30 2.44
CA ARG A 258 14.42 0.73 3.44
C ARG A 258 15.27 -0.42 2.90
N PHE A 259 14.83 -1.05 1.82
CA PHE A 259 15.47 -2.21 1.19
C PHE A 259 16.24 -1.85 -0.09
N ALA A 260 16.40 -0.56 -0.40
CA ALA A 260 17.03 -0.08 -1.62
C ALA A 260 18.39 -0.74 -1.90
N GLY A 261 18.61 -1.13 -3.15
CA GLY A 261 19.87 -1.74 -3.61
C GLY A 261 20.04 -3.23 -3.29
N LYS A 262 19.19 -3.85 -2.45
CA LYS A 262 19.22 -5.29 -2.19
C LYS A 262 18.64 -6.08 -3.38
N PRO A 263 19.24 -7.23 -3.76
CA PRO A 263 18.61 -8.18 -4.68
C PRO A 263 17.23 -8.60 -4.17
N VAL A 264 16.23 -8.61 -5.05
CA VAL A 264 14.82 -8.81 -4.65
C VAL A 264 14.11 -9.90 -5.46
N ILE A 265 13.43 -10.78 -4.72
CA ILE A 265 12.43 -11.72 -5.26
C ILE A 265 11.05 -11.22 -4.86
N GLU A 266 10.19 -10.91 -5.83
CA GLU A 266 8.85 -10.35 -5.57
C GLU A 266 7.77 -11.24 -6.18
N SER A 267 6.82 -11.67 -5.36
CA SER A 267 5.68 -12.51 -5.77
C SER A 267 4.53 -12.38 -4.76
N GLY A 268 3.35 -12.92 -5.05
CA GLY A 268 2.21 -12.93 -4.12
C GLY A 268 2.39 -13.86 -2.91
N VAL A 269 1.64 -13.59 -1.83
CA VAL A 269 1.65 -14.41 -0.59
C VAL A 269 1.30 -15.87 -0.86
N LYS A 270 0.48 -16.15 -1.89
CA LYS A 270 0.11 -17.51 -2.28
C LYS A 270 1.33 -18.33 -2.70
N ARG A 271 2.28 -17.72 -3.41
CA ARG A 271 3.52 -18.40 -3.81
C ARG A 271 4.40 -18.68 -2.60
N ALA A 272 4.54 -17.73 -1.68
CA ALA A 272 5.28 -17.96 -0.45
C ALA A 272 4.66 -19.05 0.45
N ILE A 273 3.35 -19.26 0.37
CA ILE A 273 2.67 -20.37 1.07
C ILE A 273 2.94 -21.72 0.38
N ASN A 274 2.93 -21.75 -0.95
CA ASN A 274 2.97 -22.99 -1.73
C ASN A 274 4.38 -23.45 -2.11
N GLU A 275 5.30 -22.51 -2.33
CA GLU A 275 6.65 -22.69 -2.85
C GLU A 275 7.70 -21.91 -2.03
N PRO A 276 7.68 -21.96 -0.68
CA PRO A 276 8.61 -21.16 0.14
C PRO A 276 10.08 -21.52 -0.12
N ASP A 277 10.40 -22.80 -0.33
CA ASP A 277 11.77 -23.27 -0.58
C ASP A 277 12.31 -22.71 -1.90
N VAL A 278 11.48 -22.69 -2.96
CA VAL A 278 11.85 -22.12 -4.28
C VAL A 278 12.13 -20.62 -4.16
N MET A 279 11.31 -19.90 -3.39
CA MET A 279 11.52 -18.46 -3.18
C MET A 279 12.80 -18.16 -2.40
N LEU A 280 13.20 -19.04 -1.47
CA LEU A 280 14.49 -18.95 -0.78
C LEU A 280 15.65 -19.25 -1.73
N ASP A 281 15.54 -20.28 -2.58
CA ASP A 281 16.57 -20.62 -3.57
C ASP A 281 16.78 -19.50 -4.61
N GLU A 282 15.70 -18.90 -5.08
CA GLU A 282 15.75 -17.74 -5.98
C GLU A 282 16.43 -16.54 -5.31
N ALA A 283 16.14 -16.30 -4.03
CA ALA A 283 16.78 -15.23 -3.27
C ALA A 283 18.28 -15.48 -3.12
N ILE A 284 18.69 -16.73 -2.86
CA ILE A 284 20.09 -17.13 -2.81
C ILE A 284 20.77 -16.91 -4.17
N ALA A 285 20.17 -17.42 -5.24
CA ALA A 285 20.70 -17.26 -6.59
C ALA A 285 20.82 -15.78 -7.01
N ALA A 286 19.89 -14.93 -6.57
CA ALA A 286 19.92 -13.50 -6.86
C ALA A 286 21.12 -12.78 -6.24
N THR A 287 21.64 -13.23 -5.09
CA THR A 287 22.85 -12.64 -4.47
C THR A 287 24.10 -12.86 -5.32
N GLN A 288 24.16 -13.98 -6.04
CA GLN A 288 25.31 -14.37 -6.86
C GLN A 288 25.23 -13.82 -8.30
N ASN A 289 24.10 -13.19 -8.66
CA ASN A 289 23.86 -12.68 -10.01
C ASN A 289 24.02 -11.14 -10.05
N PRO A 290 25.07 -10.61 -10.71
CA PRO A 290 25.29 -9.16 -10.83
C PRO A 290 24.17 -8.40 -11.56
N ARG A 291 23.34 -9.11 -12.32
CA ARG A 291 22.18 -8.58 -13.05
C ARG A 291 20.84 -8.86 -12.36
N ALA A 292 20.85 -9.39 -11.14
CA ALA A 292 19.62 -9.59 -10.38
C ALA A 292 18.85 -8.28 -10.22
N ARG A 293 17.53 -8.36 -10.26
CA ARG A 293 16.67 -7.22 -9.98
C ARG A 293 16.93 -6.74 -8.55
N LYS A 294 17.16 -5.44 -8.38
CA LYS A 294 17.36 -4.80 -7.08
C LYS A 294 16.16 -3.93 -6.73
N VAL A 295 15.93 -3.72 -5.45
CA VAL A 295 14.93 -2.74 -5.00
C VAL A 295 15.37 -1.35 -5.47
N ALA A 296 14.49 -0.66 -6.20
CA ALA A 296 14.75 0.68 -6.69
C ALA A 296 14.94 1.65 -5.50
N GLY A 297 16.00 2.45 -5.55
CA GLY A 297 16.28 3.50 -4.58
C GLY A 297 16.77 4.75 -5.28
N VAL A 298 16.41 5.92 -4.74
CA VAL A 298 17.11 7.18 -5.02
C VAL A 298 18.55 7.00 -4.52
N ALA A 299 19.54 7.43 -5.30
CA ALA A 299 20.95 7.34 -4.91
C ALA A 299 21.16 7.87 -3.48
N PRO A 300 22.06 7.28 -2.67
CA PRO A 300 22.32 7.79 -1.34
C PRO A 300 23.00 9.14 -1.46
N GLY A 301 22.24 10.22 -1.30
CA GLY A 301 22.80 11.44 -0.72
C GLY A 301 23.26 11.07 0.70
N GLU A 302 24.43 11.56 1.08
CA GLU A 302 25.08 11.31 2.37
C GLU A 302 24.11 11.47 3.55
N HIS A 303 23.48 10.38 3.96
CA HIS A 303 22.87 10.29 5.27
C HIS A 303 23.99 9.95 6.25
N LYS A 304 24.42 10.99 6.98
CA LYS A 304 25.21 10.80 8.21
C LYS A 304 24.57 9.70 9.04
N ALA A 305 25.40 8.76 9.45
CA ALA A 305 25.04 7.74 10.42
C ALA A 305 24.62 8.43 11.73
N ASP A 306 23.32 8.58 11.92
CA ASP A 306 22.75 8.78 13.24
C ASP A 306 22.39 7.40 13.81
N ASP A 307 23.01 7.15 14.95
CA ASP A 307 22.98 5.95 15.76
C ASP A 307 21.58 5.68 16.35
N GLU A 308 21.30 4.39 16.58
CA GLU A 308 20.33 3.83 17.53
C GLU A 308 18.80 4.03 17.36
N GLY A 309 18.11 2.93 17.03
CA GLY A 309 17.43 2.12 18.07
C GLY A 309 16.25 2.69 18.88
N GLN A 310 15.85 3.95 18.73
CA GLN A 310 14.69 4.52 19.42
C GLN A 310 13.55 4.72 18.43
N GLY A 311 12.36 4.18 18.74
CA GLY A 311 11.16 4.45 17.96
C GLY A 311 11.01 5.94 17.71
N LEU A 312 10.53 6.34 16.52
CA LEU A 312 10.34 7.75 16.16
C LEU A 312 9.79 8.53 17.35
N SER A 313 10.41 9.68 17.67
CA SER A 313 9.88 10.55 18.72
C SER A 313 8.39 10.78 18.47
N LEU A 314 7.59 10.83 19.54
CA LEU A 314 6.13 10.96 19.44
C LEU A 314 5.73 12.14 18.52
N GLY A 315 6.49 13.24 18.57
CA GLY A 315 6.30 14.39 17.70
C GLY A 315 6.54 14.09 16.21
N LYS A 316 7.60 13.36 15.87
CA LYS A 316 7.89 12.97 14.47
C LYS A 316 6.83 12.00 13.93
N LYS A 317 6.37 11.06 14.77
CA LYS A 317 5.27 10.14 14.44
C LYS A 317 3.95 10.89 14.21
N LEU A 318 3.67 11.90 15.05
CA LEU A 318 2.50 12.76 14.91
C LEU A 318 2.55 13.57 13.60
N GLN A 319 3.69 14.22 13.32
CA GLN A 319 3.90 14.97 12.08
C GLN A 319 3.72 14.07 10.85
N GLN A 320 4.31 12.87 10.85
CA GLN A 320 4.17 11.91 9.75
C GLN A 320 2.71 11.48 9.55
N ALA A 321 1.97 11.27 10.64
CA ALA A 321 0.55 10.92 10.56
C ALA A 321 -0.28 12.04 9.94
N ILE A 322 -0.04 13.29 10.34
CA ILE A 322 -0.70 14.45 9.75
C ILE A 322 -0.37 14.54 8.26
N MET A 323 0.92 14.49 7.90
CA MET A 323 1.35 14.55 6.50
C MET A 323 0.78 13.43 5.63
N THR A 324 0.61 12.23 6.20
CA THR A 324 -0.07 11.11 5.54
C THR A 324 -1.53 11.47 5.28
N GLY A 325 -2.24 11.95 6.31
CA GLY A 325 -3.61 12.47 6.19
C GLY A 325 -3.77 13.46 5.05
N VAL A 326 -2.93 14.48 5.03
CA VAL A 326 -2.91 15.51 3.97
C VAL A 326 -2.72 14.87 2.60
N SER A 327 -1.70 14.04 2.45
CA SER A 327 -1.32 13.46 1.16
C SER A 327 -2.44 12.59 0.57
N TYR A 328 -3.12 11.79 1.40
CA TYR A 328 -4.25 10.97 0.96
C TYR A 328 -5.57 11.74 0.81
N MET A 329 -5.67 12.95 1.37
CA MET A 329 -6.78 13.88 1.14
C MET A 329 -6.65 14.60 -0.22
N VAL A 330 -5.43 14.88 -0.69
CA VAL A 330 -5.18 15.64 -1.94
C VAL A 330 -5.96 15.10 -3.16
N PRO A 331 -6.06 13.78 -3.41
CA PRO A 331 -6.84 13.29 -4.55
C PRO A 331 -8.33 13.69 -4.52
N PHE A 332 -8.95 13.76 -3.32
CA PHE A 332 -10.36 14.19 -3.17
C PHE A 332 -10.50 15.68 -3.50
N VAL A 333 -9.55 16.46 -3.01
CA VAL A 333 -9.45 17.91 -3.25
C VAL A 333 -9.27 18.20 -4.75
N ALA A 334 -8.33 17.52 -5.40
CA ALA A 334 -8.06 17.68 -6.82
C ALA A 334 -9.25 17.25 -7.69
N ALA A 335 -9.80 16.06 -7.45
CA ALA A 335 -10.96 15.55 -8.21
C ALA A 335 -12.19 16.43 -7.99
N GLY A 336 -12.50 16.76 -6.73
CA GLY A 336 -13.66 17.58 -6.38
C GLY A 336 -13.58 18.98 -6.99
N GLY A 337 -12.44 19.65 -6.84
CA GLY A 337 -12.29 21.03 -7.26
C GLY A 337 -12.28 21.17 -8.77
N LEU A 338 -11.65 20.24 -9.48
CA LEU A 338 -11.68 20.23 -10.94
C LEU A 338 -13.09 19.94 -11.47
N LEU A 339 -13.84 19.03 -10.84
CA LEU A 339 -15.23 18.76 -11.23
C LEU A 339 -16.16 19.94 -10.94
N LEU A 340 -16.00 20.65 -9.82
CA LEU A 340 -16.70 21.91 -9.56
C LEU A 340 -16.39 22.95 -10.62
N ALA A 341 -15.11 23.10 -10.97
CA ALA A 341 -14.64 24.03 -11.97
C ALA A 341 -15.24 23.71 -13.35
N LEU A 342 -15.24 22.43 -13.76
CA LEU A 342 -15.88 22.00 -15.00
C LEU A 342 -17.41 22.19 -14.94
N GLY A 343 -18.01 22.01 -13.76
CA GLY A 343 -19.41 22.34 -13.50
C GLY A 343 -19.72 23.78 -13.88
N PHE A 344 -18.91 24.74 -13.42
CA PHE A 344 -19.05 26.15 -13.82
C PHE A 344 -18.78 26.37 -15.32
N LEU A 345 -17.76 25.72 -15.88
CA LEU A 345 -17.42 25.84 -17.29
C LEU A 345 -18.57 25.43 -18.22
N PHE A 346 -19.29 24.35 -17.89
CA PHE A 346 -20.40 23.82 -18.68
C PHE A 346 -21.77 24.38 -18.28
N GLY A 347 -21.99 24.64 -16.99
CA GLY A 347 -23.28 25.04 -16.43
C GLY A 347 -23.51 26.55 -16.32
N GLY A 348 -22.45 27.37 -16.30
CA GLY A 348 -22.55 28.78 -15.89
C GLY A 348 -22.33 28.94 -14.38
N TYR A 349 -22.06 30.17 -13.91
CA TYR A 349 -21.84 30.44 -12.48
C TYR A 349 -23.12 30.36 -11.65
N ASP A 350 -24.21 30.83 -12.23
CA ASP A 350 -25.56 30.82 -11.69
C ASP A 350 -26.15 29.41 -11.50
N MET A 351 -25.67 28.40 -12.23
CA MET A 351 -26.02 26.99 -12.02
C MET A 351 -25.83 26.54 -10.57
N ALA A 352 -24.85 27.11 -9.84
CA ALA A 352 -24.64 26.82 -8.42
C ALA A 352 -25.85 27.14 -7.53
N ASN A 353 -26.80 27.95 -8.00
CA ASN A 353 -28.03 28.28 -7.27
C ASN A 353 -29.14 27.21 -7.40
N GLY A 354 -28.98 26.21 -8.28
CA GLY A 354 -30.01 25.19 -8.52
C GLY A 354 -29.50 23.80 -8.89
N TRP A 355 -28.20 23.57 -8.76
CA TRP A 355 -27.57 22.32 -9.20
C TRP A 355 -28.18 21.07 -8.55
N GLN A 356 -28.59 21.11 -7.28
CA GLN A 356 -29.19 19.96 -6.60
C GLN A 356 -30.49 19.55 -7.29
N HIS A 357 -31.37 20.52 -7.54
CA HIS A 357 -32.65 20.29 -8.20
C HIS A 357 -32.42 19.76 -9.62
N ILE A 358 -31.49 20.37 -10.36
CA ILE A 358 -31.19 19.98 -11.75
C ILE A 358 -30.60 18.56 -11.80
N ALA A 359 -29.61 18.26 -10.96
CA ALA A 359 -28.90 16.98 -10.97
C ALA A 359 -29.79 15.79 -10.53
N THR A 360 -30.83 16.04 -9.72
CA THR A 360 -31.70 14.98 -9.19
C THR A 360 -33.01 14.80 -9.94
N ASN A 361 -33.53 15.83 -10.62
CA ASN A 361 -34.83 15.77 -11.29
C ASN A 361 -34.76 15.69 -12.82
N TYR A 362 -33.58 15.88 -13.41
CA TYR A 362 -33.37 15.83 -14.86
C TYR A 362 -32.45 14.67 -15.26
N SER A 363 -32.47 14.33 -16.55
CA SER A 363 -31.72 13.22 -17.13
C SER A 363 -31.32 13.51 -18.58
N LEU A 364 -30.53 12.62 -19.20
CA LEU A 364 -30.19 12.74 -20.62
C LEU A 364 -31.41 12.66 -21.55
N THR A 365 -32.55 12.16 -21.08
CA THR A 365 -33.81 12.08 -21.85
C THR A 365 -34.84 13.14 -21.43
N ASN A 366 -34.60 13.85 -20.32
CA ASN A 366 -35.43 14.93 -19.82
C ASN A 366 -34.52 16.08 -19.39
N LEU A 367 -34.23 17.01 -20.31
CA LEU A 367 -33.26 18.07 -20.09
C LEU A 367 -33.89 19.34 -19.48
N PRO A 368 -33.14 20.09 -18.66
CA PRO A 368 -33.64 21.29 -18.00
C PRO A 368 -33.88 22.45 -18.98
N GLY A 369 -34.94 23.22 -18.74
CA GLY A 369 -35.10 24.56 -19.33
C GLY A 369 -34.11 25.57 -18.73
N ASN A 370 -34.11 26.81 -19.21
CA ASN A 370 -33.35 27.90 -18.59
C ASN A 370 -34.11 28.54 -17.42
N THR A 371 -35.43 28.45 -17.36
CA THR A 371 -36.23 29.00 -16.27
C THR A 371 -36.98 27.88 -15.57
N MET A 372 -36.85 27.80 -14.24
CA MET A 372 -37.50 26.76 -13.44
C MET A 372 -37.76 27.23 -12.01
N GLU A 373 -38.73 26.57 -11.39
CA GLU A 373 -39.13 26.85 -10.01
C GLU A 373 -38.35 25.94 -9.05
N ILE A 374 -37.54 26.55 -8.19
CA ILE A 374 -36.71 25.86 -7.20
C ILE A 374 -37.06 26.46 -5.83
N ASP A 375 -37.49 25.62 -4.90
CA ASP A 375 -37.92 26.01 -3.55
C ASP A 375 -38.94 27.18 -3.53
N GLY A 376 -39.84 27.23 -4.52
CA GLY A 376 -40.89 28.26 -4.65
C GLY A 376 -40.41 29.59 -5.23
N ALA A 377 -39.16 29.67 -5.70
CA ALA A 377 -38.61 30.82 -6.40
C ALA A 377 -38.37 30.47 -7.89
N THR A 378 -38.74 31.39 -8.79
CA THR A 378 -38.39 31.26 -10.20
C THR A 378 -36.94 31.67 -10.41
N ILE A 379 -36.07 30.71 -10.72
CA ILE A 379 -34.66 30.93 -11.05
C ILE A 379 -34.50 30.84 -12.55
N THR A 380 -33.80 31.82 -13.14
CA THR A 380 -33.42 31.81 -14.55
C THR A 380 -31.92 31.66 -14.65
N PHE A 381 -31.50 30.66 -15.43
CA PHE A 381 -30.12 30.36 -15.72
C PHE A 381 -29.71 30.90 -17.09
N ASP A 382 -28.45 31.28 -17.24
CA ASP A 382 -27.81 31.71 -18.49
C ASP A 382 -27.75 30.57 -19.51
N ARG A 383 -27.73 29.32 -19.03
CA ARG A 383 -27.65 28.11 -19.85
C ARG A 383 -28.89 27.23 -19.68
N SER A 384 -29.08 26.29 -20.60
CA SER A 384 -30.16 25.30 -20.54
C SER A 384 -29.73 23.99 -21.19
N GLY A 385 -30.65 23.02 -21.20
CA GLY A 385 -30.49 21.77 -21.91
C GLY A 385 -29.34 20.93 -21.36
N LEU A 386 -28.59 20.32 -22.28
CA LEU A 386 -27.51 19.41 -21.95
C LEU A 386 -26.35 20.09 -21.21
N ALA A 387 -26.03 21.33 -21.56
CA ALA A 387 -24.92 22.07 -20.94
C ALA A 387 -25.20 22.35 -19.45
N LEU A 388 -26.40 22.86 -19.15
CA LEU A 388 -26.84 23.10 -17.77
C LEU A 388 -26.92 21.79 -16.96
N TYR A 389 -27.40 20.71 -17.58
CA TYR A 389 -27.48 19.41 -16.94
C TYR A 389 -26.10 18.81 -16.62
N ILE A 390 -25.21 18.72 -17.62
CA ILE A 390 -23.85 18.21 -17.43
C ILE A 390 -23.09 19.07 -16.42
N GLY A 391 -23.22 20.40 -16.51
CA GLY A 391 -22.66 21.32 -15.52
C GLY A 391 -23.11 21.00 -14.10
N SER A 392 -24.42 20.82 -13.90
CA SER A 392 -25.01 20.46 -12.60
C SER A 392 -24.53 19.11 -12.07
N VAL A 393 -24.42 18.08 -12.94
CA VAL A 393 -23.95 16.74 -12.56
C VAL A 393 -22.47 16.75 -12.17
N LEU A 394 -21.63 17.46 -12.95
CA LEU A 394 -20.21 17.64 -12.62
C LEU A 394 -20.05 18.37 -11.30
N PHE A 395 -20.83 19.44 -11.09
CA PHE A 395 -20.84 20.20 -9.84
C PHE A 395 -21.28 19.35 -8.66
N ALA A 396 -22.37 18.58 -8.80
CA ALA A 396 -22.85 17.65 -7.78
C ALA A 396 -21.77 16.63 -7.38
N THR A 397 -21.11 16.05 -8.37
CA THR A 397 -20.02 15.08 -8.15
C THR A 397 -18.82 15.75 -7.47
N GLY A 398 -18.49 16.97 -7.88
CA GLY A 398 -17.46 17.79 -7.26
C GLY A 398 -17.76 18.09 -5.78
N GLN A 399 -19.00 18.48 -5.47
CA GLN A 399 -19.45 18.74 -4.10
C GLN A 399 -19.39 17.47 -3.23
N ALA A 400 -19.79 16.32 -3.78
CA ALA A 400 -19.68 15.06 -3.05
C ALA A 400 -18.23 14.72 -2.71
N ALA A 401 -17.30 14.89 -3.65
CA ALA A 401 -15.87 14.68 -3.40
C ALA A 401 -15.30 15.67 -2.38
N MET A 402 -15.69 16.95 -2.44
CA MET A 402 -15.31 17.97 -1.46
C MET A 402 -15.82 17.64 -0.05
N GLY A 403 -17.03 17.08 0.06
CA GLY A 403 -17.59 16.64 1.34
C GLY A 403 -16.77 15.55 2.05
N PHE A 404 -15.95 14.80 1.32
CA PHE A 404 -15.07 13.78 1.91
C PHE A 404 -13.73 14.33 2.39
N ILE A 405 -13.36 15.58 2.16
CA ILE A 405 -12.03 16.13 2.49
C ILE A 405 -11.71 15.93 3.98
N VAL A 406 -12.58 16.41 4.88
CA VAL A 406 -12.37 16.33 6.33
C VAL A 406 -12.39 14.87 6.81
N ALA A 407 -13.28 14.05 6.25
CA ALA A 407 -13.38 12.63 6.57
C ALA A 407 -12.14 11.84 6.12
N ALA A 408 -11.64 12.10 4.91
CA ALA A 408 -10.43 11.49 4.36
C ALA A 408 -9.21 11.92 5.16
N LEU A 409 -9.04 13.22 5.45
CA LEU A 409 -7.97 13.73 6.29
C LEU A 409 -7.94 12.99 7.63
N SER A 410 -9.05 12.99 8.36
CA SER A 410 -9.17 12.33 9.67
C SER A 410 -8.92 10.81 9.57
N GLY A 411 -9.51 10.16 8.57
CA GLY A 411 -9.36 8.74 8.28
C GLY A 411 -7.92 8.31 8.04
N PHE A 412 -7.19 9.07 7.22
CA PHE A 412 -5.82 8.74 6.85
C PHE A 412 -4.79 9.15 7.91
N ILE A 413 -5.09 10.13 8.77
CA ILE A 413 -4.33 10.38 10.00
C ILE A 413 -4.47 9.18 10.95
N ALA A 414 -5.70 8.73 11.18
CA ALA A 414 -5.96 7.59 12.05
C ALA A 414 -5.32 6.30 11.51
N TYR A 415 -5.37 6.10 10.18
CA TYR A 415 -4.68 5.03 9.48
C TYR A 415 -3.17 5.09 9.67
N ALA A 416 -2.55 6.27 9.57
CA ALA A 416 -1.11 6.41 9.75
C ALA A 416 -0.65 6.05 11.18
N LEU A 417 -1.52 6.27 12.18
CA LEU A 417 -1.23 5.94 13.58
C LEU A 417 -1.53 4.48 13.94
N ALA A 418 -2.67 3.93 13.48
CA ALA A 418 -3.22 2.66 13.95
C ALA A 418 -3.38 1.59 12.85
N GLY A 419 -2.98 1.88 11.60
CA GLY A 419 -3.16 1.00 10.46
C GLY A 419 -4.63 0.91 10.02
N ARG A 420 -4.96 -0.15 9.26
CA ARG A 420 -6.31 -0.36 8.69
C ARG A 420 -7.46 -0.26 9.71
N PRO A 421 -7.34 -0.76 10.96
CA PRO A 421 -8.41 -0.64 11.96
C PRO A 421 -8.79 0.81 12.31
N GLY A 422 -7.87 1.76 12.10
CA GLY A 422 -8.10 3.20 12.34
C GLY A 422 -8.89 3.91 11.24
N ILE A 423 -9.05 3.31 10.05
CA ILE A 423 -9.69 3.97 8.90
C ILE A 423 -11.13 4.35 9.22
N ALA A 424 -11.98 3.35 9.52
CA ALA A 424 -13.40 3.59 9.80
C ALA A 424 -13.65 4.62 10.91
N PRO A 425 -13.05 4.51 12.12
CA PRO A 425 -13.28 5.49 13.17
C PRO A 425 -12.72 6.88 12.82
N GLY A 426 -11.62 6.97 12.07
CA GLY A 426 -11.11 8.24 11.59
C GLY A 426 -12.08 8.91 10.60
N PHE A 427 -12.61 8.16 9.62
CA PHE A 427 -13.62 8.67 8.68
C PHE A 427 -14.90 9.11 9.40
N VAL A 428 -15.39 8.30 10.35
CA VAL A 428 -16.55 8.65 11.19
C VAL A 428 -16.28 9.93 11.98
N GLY A 429 -15.12 10.04 12.63
CA GLY A 429 -14.73 11.24 13.38
C GLY A 429 -14.65 12.49 12.51
N GLY A 430 -14.11 12.39 11.30
CA GLY A 430 -14.06 13.50 10.37
C GLY A 430 -15.44 13.90 9.83
N ALA A 431 -16.31 12.94 9.56
CA ALA A 431 -17.71 13.22 9.21
C ALA A 431 -18.45 13.90 10.35
N VAL A 432 -18.29 13.43 11.59
CA VAL A 432 -18.85 14.08 12.78
C VAL A 432 -18.32 15.50 12.95
N SER A 433 -17.04 15.73 12.67
CA SER A 433 -16.42 17.07 12.73
C SER A 433 -17.09 18.08 11.80
N VAL A 434 -17.49 17.65 10.60
CA VAL A 434 -18.29 18.48 9.69
C VAL A 434 -19.68 18.71 10.28
N THR A 435 -20.35 17.66 10.76
CA THR A 435 -21.71 17.74 11.33
C THR A 435 -21.81 18.71 12.51
N VAL A 436 -20.81 18.74 13.40
CA VAL A 436 -20.82 19.63 14.57
C VAL A 436 -20.28 21.03 14.28
N GLY A 437 -19.88 21.34 13.04
CA GLY A 437 -19.31 22.63 12.66
C GLY A 437 -17.85 22.85 13.07
N ALA A 438 -17.15 21.80 13.51
CA ALA A 438 -15.71 21.88 13.85
C ALA A 438 -14.80 21.90 12.60
N GLY A 439 -15.34 21.54 11.43
CA GLY A 439 -14.66 21.62 10.14
C GLY A 439 -13.34 20.84 10.12
N PHE A 440 -12.33 21.42 9.47
CA PHE A 440 -11.03 20.78 9.33
C PHE A 440 -10.27 20.65 10.66
N ILE A 441 -10.42 21.61 11.58
CA ILE A 441 -9.78 21.56 12.92
C ILE A 441 -10.29 20.33 13.66
N GLY A 442 -11.61 20.12 13.60
CA GLY A 442 -12.23 18.89 14.07
C GLY A 442 -11.62 17.66 13.41
N GLY A 443 -11.54 17.62 12.08
CA GLY A 443 -10.96 16.48 11.34
C GLY A 443 -9.52 16.14 11.73
N LEU A 444 -8.67 17.15 11.93
CA LEU A 444 -7.29 16.95 12.40
C LEU A 444 -7.28 16.32 13.80
N ILE A 445 -8.08 16.87 14.72
CA ILE A 445 -8.15 16.40 16.11
C ILE A 445 -8.77 15.00 16.17
N THR A 446 -9.87 14.75 15.47
CA THR A 446 -10.53 13.44 15.46
C THR A 446 -9.67 12.38 14.81
N GLY A 447 -8.87 12.71 13.78
CA GLY A 447 -7.95 11.77 13.17
C GLY A 447 -6.89 11.28 14.16
N LEU A 448 -6.36 12.21 14.96
CA LEU A 448 -5.40 11.89 16.02
C LEU A 448 -6.04 11.10 17.15
N ILE A 449 -7.17 11.56 17.68
CA ILE A 449 -7.90 10.88 18.77
C ILE A 449 -8.30 9.47 18.32
N ALA A 450 -8.88 9.31 17.13
CA ALA A 450 -9.26 8.02 16.58
C ALA A 450 -8.04 7.11 16.40
N GLY A 451 -6.93 7.62 15.87
CA GLY A 451 -5.68 6.87 15.74
C GLY A 451 -5.12 6.41 17.08
N PHE A 452 -5.07 7.29 18.09
CA PHE A 452 -4.57 6.93 19.41
C PHE A 452 -5.46 5.91 20.12
N ILE A 453 -6.78 6.09 20.07
CA ILE A 453 -7.75 5.15 20.68
C ILE A 453 -7.69 3.80 19.95
N ALA A 454 -7.68 3.79 18.62
CA ALA A 454 -7.58 2.55 17.85
C ALA A 454 -6.28 1.79 18.15
N MET A 455 -5.15 2.51 18.23
CA MET A 455 -3.86 1.94 18.63
C MET A 455 -3.89 1.40 20.07
N TRP A 456 -4.53 2.12 21.00
CA TRP A 456 -4.67 1.70 22.38
C TRP A 456 -5.51 0.43 22.51
N ILE A 457 -6.67 0.36 21.86
CA ILE A 457 -7.51 -0.85 21.84
C ILE A 457 -6.78 -2.00 21.15
N GLY A 458 -6.04 -1.72 20.07
CA GLY A 458 -5.21 -2.70 19.38
C GLY A 458 -4.08 -3.27 20.22
N SER A 459 -3.65 -2.59 21.29
CA SER A 459 -2.62 -3.08 22.21
C SER A 459 -3.13 -4.08 23.25
N TRP A 460 -4.45 -4.31 23.32
CA TRP A 460 -5.04 -5.22 24.30
C TRP A 460 -4.66 -6.68 24.02
N LYS A 461 -4.18 -7.38 25.05
CA LYS A 461 -3.91 -8.82 24.99
C LYS A 461 -5.24 -9.58 24.99
N THR A 462 -5.60 -10.17 23.85
CA THR A 462 -6.88 -10.88 23.67
C THR A 462 -6.68 -12.38 23.44
N PRO A 463 -7.64 -13.22 23.86
CA PRO A 463 -7.59 -14.65 23.56
C PRO A 463 -7.71 -14.90 22.05
N ARG A 464 -7.08 -15.97 21.56
CA ARG A 464 -6.95 -16.28 20.11
C ARG A 464 -8.25 -16.24 19.30
N TRP A 465 -9.38 -16.58 19.92
CA TRP A 465 -10.69 -16.57 19.24
C TRP A 465 -11.20 -15.14 18.98
N LEU A 466 -10.75 -14.15 19.75
CA LEU A 466 -11.13 -12.74 19.64
C LEU A 466 -10.15 -11.94 18.77
N SER A 467 -8.91 -12.39 18.64
CA SER A 467 -7.84 -11.67 17.93
C SER A 467 -8.20 -11.34 16.47
N SER A 468 -8.96 -12.21 15.77
CA SER A 468 -9.42 -11.93 14.40
C SER A 468 -10.57 -10.94 14.32
N LEU A 469 -11.35 -10.78 15.40
CA LEU A 469 -12.44 -9.80 15.48
C LEU A 469 -11.93 -8.40 15.86
N MET A 470 -10.75 -8.31 16.47
CA MET A 470 -10.15 -7.04 16.89
C MET A 470 -10.06 -6.01 15.77
N PRO A 471 -9.32 -6.25 14.66
CA PRO A 471 -9.17 -5.26 13.60
C PRO A 471 -10.43 -5.06 12.74
N VAL A 472 -11.34 -6.04 12.71
CA VAL A 472 -12.51 -6.04 11.80
C VAL A 472 -13.73 -5.39 12.44
N VAL A 473 -14.00 -5.66 13.72
CA VAL A 473 -15.24 -5.25 14.39
C VAL A 473 -14.94 -4.46 15.66
N ILE A 474 -14.12 -4.99 16.56
CA ILE A 474 -13.99 -4.42 17.91
C ILE A 474 -13.32 -3.05 17.90
N ILE A 475 -12.15 -2.93 17.25
CA ILE A 475 -11.42 -1.66 17.18
C ILE A 475 -12.25 -0.62 16.42
N PRO A 476 -12.79 -0.88 15.20
CA PRO A 476 -13.62 0.09 14.51
C PRO A 476 -14.85 0.54 15.32
N LEU A 477 -15.59 -0.40 15.93
CA LEU A 477 -16.82 -0.10 16.67
C LEU A 477 -16.54 0.74 17.92
N LEU A 478 -15.65 0.27 18.80
CA LEU A 478 -15.37 0.94 20.07
C LEU A 478 -14.69 2.29 19.84
N THR A 479 -13.75 2.38 18.90
CA THR A 479 -13.09 3.65 18.59
C THR A 479 -14.11 4.65 18.04
N SER A 480 -14.98 4.24 17.10
CA SER A 480 -16.00 5.14 16.54
C SER A 480 -16.99 5.62 17.60
N LEU A 481 -17.40 4.72 18.51
CA LEU A 481 -18.28 5.06 19.62
C LEU A 481 -17.62 6.10 20.54
N ILE A 482 -16.37 5.87 20.95
CA ILE A 482 -15.67 6.80 21.85
C ILE A 482 -15.45 8.14 21.16
N VAL A 483 -14.96 8.15 19.91
CA VAL A 483 -14.74 9.40 19.14
C VAL A 483 -16.05 10.17 18.95
N GLY A 484 -17.13 9.47 18.59
CA GLY A 484 -18.45 10.08 18.43
C GLY A 484 -18.97 10.68 19.75
N LEU A 485 -18.90 9.95 20.85
CA LEU A 485 -19.30 10.46 22.17
C LEU A 485 -18.46 11.66 22.60
N LEU A 486 -17.14 11.61 22.41
CA LEU A 486 -16.26 12.74 22.72
C LEU A 486 -16.62 13.98 21.91
N MET A 487 -16.88 13.83 20.60
CA MET A 487 -17.24 14.94 19.74
C MET A 487 -18.63 15.51 20.06
N PHE A 488 -19.65 14.67 20.20
CA PHE A 488 -21.00 15.16 20.44
C PHE A 488 -21.21 15.68 21.87
N LEU A 489 -20.55 15.11 22.88
CA LEU A 489 -20.79 15.46 24.28
C LEU A 489 -19.81 16.50 24.84
N LEU A 490 -18.59 16.62 24.31
CA LEU A 490 -17.54 17.43 24.92
C LEU A 490 -16.84 18.39 23.96
N LEU A 491 -16.33 17.87 22.83
CA LEU A 491 -15.38 18.62 21.99
C LEU A 491 -16.05 19.42 20.86
N GLY A 492 -17.22 19.02 20.39
CA GLY A 492 -17.83 19.60 19.19
C GLY A 492 -18.08 21.10 19.30
N ALA A 493 -18.75 21.55 20.36
CA ALA A 493 -19.06 22.97 20.54
C ALA A 493 -17.80 23.85 20.72
N PRO A 494 -16.82 23.51 21.58
CA PRO A 494 -15.57 24.27 21.67
C PRO A 494 -14.80 24.35 20.35
N LEU A 495 -14.76 23.26 19.58
CA LEU A 495 -14.05 23.24 18.30
C LEU A 495 -14.79 24.03 17.22
N ALA A 496 -16.12 24.01 17.21
CA ALA A 496 -16.92 24.85 16.32
C ALA A 496 -16.74 26.35 16.63
N LEU A 497 -16.65 26.72 17.91
CA LEU A 497 -16.32 28.09 18.32
C LEU A 497 -14.92 28.50 17.87
N ALA A 498 -13.93 27.61 18.00
CA ALA A 498 -12.58 27.86 17.52
C ALA A 498 -12.55 28.02 15.99
N MET A 499 -13.30 27.20 15.25
CA MET A 499 -13.41 27.27 13.80
C MET A 499 -14.07 28.58 13.35
N THR A 500 -15.18 28.97 14.00
CA THR A 500 -15.87 30.24 13.71
C THR A 500 -14.96 31.43 14.02
N GLY A 501 -14.29 31.44 15.17
CA GLY A 501 -13.34 32.50 15.51
C GLY A 501 -12.16 32.61 14.54
N LEU A 502 -11.69 31.48 14.00
CA LEU A 502 -10.69 31.48 12.93
C LEU A 502 -11.24 32.09 11.64
N GLN A 503 -12.46 31.72 11.24
CA GLN A 503 -13.11 32.28 10.04
C GLN A 503 -13.32 33.80 10.18
N ASP A 504 -13.84 34.25 11.32
CA ASP A 504 -14.04 35.68 11.60
C ASP A 504 -12.72 36.44 11.58
N TRP A 505 -11.66 35.86 12.14
CA TRP A 505 -10.33 36.45 12.10
C TRP A 505 -9.81 36.56 10.66
N LEU A 506 -9.89 35.49 9.86
CA LEU A 506 -9.46 35.50 8.46
C LEU A 506 -10.27 36.48 7.62
N ALA A 507 -11.59 36.53 7.81
CA ALA A 507 -12.49 37.47 7.13
C ALA A 507 -12.22 38.94 7.53
N SER A 508 -11.71 39.17 8.75
CA SER A 508 -11.30 40.52 9.20
C SER A 508 -10.00 41.01 8.57
N LEU A 509 -9.20 40.12 7.95
CA LEU A 509 -7.94 40.49 7.31
C LEU A 509 -8.24 41.28 6.03
N THR A 510 -8.06 42.60 6.10
CA THR A 510 -8.21 43.51 4.96
C THR A 510 -6.95 44.36 4.79
N GLY A 511 -6.71 44.85 3.56
CA GLY A 511 -5.57 45.72 3.26
C GLY A 511 -4.23 45.04 3.57
N SER A 512 -3.41 45.65 4.44
CA SER A 512 -2.03 45.24 4.70
C SER A 512 -1.89 43.88 5.38
N SER A 513 -2.85 43.45 6.19
CA SER A 513 -2.77 42.17 6.91
C SER A 513 -3.03 40.97 5.99
N ALA A 514 -3.94 41.12 5.01
CA ALA A 514 -4.15 40.15 3.94
C ALA A 514 -2.91 39.98 3.07
N VAL A 515 -2.24 41.09 2.73
CA VAL A 515 -0.96 41.07 1.99
C VAL A 515 0.13 40.36 2.79
N LEU A 516 0.24 40.63 4.09
CA LEU A 516 1.20 39.95 4.96
C LEU A 516 0.94 38.44 5.04
N LEU A 517 -0.32 38.03 5.14
CA LEU A 517 -0.69 36.61 5.09
C LEU A 517 -0.27 35.99 3.75
N GLY A 518 -0.51 36.69 2.64
CA GLY A 518 -0.04 36.29 1.31
C GLY A 518 1.46 36.09 1.23
N ILE A 519 2.25 37.01 1.81
CA ILE A 519 3.71 36.87 1.92
C ILE A 519 4.09 35.59 2.66
N ILE A 520 3.49 35.36 3.83
CA ILE A 520 3.80 34.18 4.67
C ILE A 520 3.48 32.89 3.91
N LEU A 521 2.30 32.80 3.29
CA LEU A 521 1.89 31.63 2.50
C LEU A 521 2.81 31.42 1.30
N GLY A 522 3.18 32.49 0.61
CA GLY A 522 4.11 32.45 -0.52
C GLY A 522 5.51 31.95 -0.15
N LEU A 523 6.03 32.41 1.01
CA LEU A 523 7.28 31.93 1.58
C LEU A 523 7.20 30.43 1.92
N MET A 524 6.13 30.01 2.61
CA MET A 524 5.94 28.62 3.00
C MET A 524 5.86 27.68 1.78
N MET A 525 5.15 28.09 0.73
CA MET A 525 5.04 27.29 -0.50
C MET A 525 6.37 27.10 -1.22
N CYS A 526 7.28 28.06 -1.14
CA CYS A 526 8.57 27.98 -1.85
C CYS A 526 9.73 27.51 -0.97
N PHE A 527 9.51 27.29 0.33
CA PHE A 527 10.56 26.97 1.30
C PHE A 527 11.23 25.61 1.04
N ASP A 528 10.44 24.57 0.81
CA ASP A 528 10.91 23.19 0.66
C ASP A 528 10.34 22.46 -0.56
N LEU A 529 9.73 23.20 -1.50
CA LEU A 529 9.39 22.75 -2.86
C LEU A 529 8.60 21.42 -2.91
N GLY A 530 7.62 21.28 -2.02
CA GLY A 530 6.79 20.07 -1.87
C GLY A 530 7.08 19.29 -0.58
N GLY A 531 7.97 19.81 0.27
CA GLY A 531 8.24 19.28 1.60
C GLY A 531 7.14 19.62 2.65
N PRO A 532 7.41 19.37 3.94
CA PRO A 532 6.43 19.55 5.02
C PRO A 532 5.86 20.97 5.16
N VAL A 533 6.65 22.02 4.94
CA VAL A 533 6.21 23.42 5.10
C VAL A 533 5.28 23.83 3.96
N ASN A 534 5.65 23.49 2.71
CA ASN A 534 4.78 23.65 1.55
C ASN A 534 3.46 22.88 1.76
N LYS A 535 3.52 21.61 2.16
CA LYS A 535 2.33 20.80 2.40
C LYS A 535 1.47 21.33 3.55
N ALA A 536 2.06 21.99 4.55
CA ALA A 536 1.31 22.64 5.62
C ALA A 536 0.54 23.87 5.12
N ALA A 537 1.17 24.72 4.29
CA ALA A 537 0.48 25.84 3.65
C ALA A 537 -0.63 25.36 2.70
N TYR A 538 -0.36 24.31 1.93
CA TYR A 538 -1.35 23.69 1.05
C TYR A 538 -2.50 23.06 1.83
N LEU A 539 -2.23 22.35 2.93
CA LEU A 539 -3.27 21.84 3.83
C LEU A 539 -4.13 23.00 4.35
N PHE A 540 -3.52 24.06 4.86
CA PHE A 540 -4.25 25.20 5.39
C PHE A 540 -5.21 25.81 4.35
N ALA A 541 -4.74 26.02 3.13
CA ALA A 541 -5.55 26.54 2.04
C ALA A 541 -6.68 25.60 1.60
N THR A 542 -6.36 24.32 1.37
CA THR A 542 -7.34 23.33 0.89
C THR A 542 -8.39 22.97 1.94
N ALA A 543 -8.00 22.94 3.22
CA ALA A 543 -8.91 22.76 4.33
C ALA A 543 -9.90 23.94 4.44
N GLY A 544 -9.41 25.16 4.22
CA GLY A 544 -10.22 26.36 4.13
C GLY A 544 -11.31 26.26 3.06
N LEU A 545 -11.03 25.70 1.88
CA LEU A 545 -12.03 25.62 0.80
C LEU A 545 -13.35 24.93 1.19
N SER A 546 -13.32 24.04 2.17
CA SER A 546 -14.53 23.37 2.67
C SER A 546 -15.56 24.31 3.30
N THR A 547 -15.16 25.50 3.74
CA THR A 547 -16.04 26.53 4.31
C THR A 547 -16.74 27.36 3.23
N GLY A 548 -16.16 27.42 2.02
CA GLY A 548 -16.70 28.19 0.89
C GLY A 548 -16.65 29.71 1.05
N ASP A 549 -15.92 30.25 2.02
CA ASP A 549 -15.79 31.70 2.22
C ASP A 549 -14.75 32.35 1.29
N GLU A 550 -14.89 33.66 1.09
CA GLU A 550 -14.05 34.43 0.16
C GLU A 550 -12.57 34.46 0.61
N ALA A 551 -12.30 34.60 1.91
CA ALA A 551 -10.93 34.63 2.43
C ALA A 551 -10.23 33.29 2.18
N SER A 552 -10.93 32.18 2.38
CA SER A 552 -10.44 30.83 2.06
C SER A 552 -10.13 30.65 0.58
N MET A 553 -10.96 31.19 -0.32
CA MET A 553 -10.68 31.17 -1.76
C MET A 553 -9.45 32.02 -2.11
N GLN A 554 -9.26 33.17 -1.47
CA GLN A 554 -8.10 34.03 -1.70
C GLN A 554 -6.80 33.39 -1.21
N ILE A 555 -6.83 32.77 -0.02
CA ILE A 555 -5.74 31.97 0.52
C ILE A 555 -5.36 30.85 -0.45
N MET A 556 -6.34 30.15 -1.01
CA MET A 556 -6.09 29.09 -2.00
C MET A 556 -5.44 29.62 -3.28
N ALA A 557 -5.90 30.75 -3.82
CA ALA A 557 -5.27 31.35 -4.98
C ALA A 557 -3.81 31.74 -4.71
N ALA A 558 -3.52 32.36 -3.57
CA ALA A 558 -2.18 32.77 -3.19
C ALA A 558 -1.23 31.57 -3.08
N VAL A 559 -1.68 30.51 -2.41
CA VAL A 559 -0.93 29.25 -2.27
C VAL A 559 -0.68 28.58 -3.63
N MET A 560 -1.72 28.49 -4.46
CA MET A 560 -1.62 27.87 -5.78
C MET A 560 -0.67 28.67 -6.69
N ALA A 561 -0.87 29.99 -6.78
CA ALA A 561 -0.02 30.88 -7.56
C ALA A 561 1.45 30.80 -7.13
N ALA A 562 1.71 30.87 -5.82
CA ALA A 562 3.08 30.84 -5.31
C ALA A 562 3.79 29.52 -5.60
N GLY A 563 3.11 28.37 -5.48
CA GLY A 563 3.73 27.07 -5.78
C GLY A 563 4.01 26.82 -7.27
N MET A 564 3.41 27.60 -8.18
CA MET A 564 3.75 27.57 -9.61
C MET A 564 5.07 28.27 -9.91
N VAL A 565 5.48 29.24 -9.09
CA VAL A 565 6.64 30.12 -9.35
C VAL A 565 7.95 29.34 -9.51
N PRO A 566 8.33 28.42 -8.60
CA PRO A 566 9.69 27.87 -8.62
C PRO A 566 10.10 27.17 -9.92
N PRO A 567 9.34 26.18 -10.43
CA PRO A 567 9.73 25.48 -11.66
C PRO A 567 9.67 26.37 -12.91
N ILE A 568 8.74 27.33 -12.98
CA ILE A 568 8.66 28.29 -14.10
C ILE A 568 9.88 29.22 -14.10
N ALA A 569 10.21 29.79 -12.94
CA ALA A 569 11.34 30.71 -12.79
C ALA A 569 12.68 30.04 -13.11
N LEU A 570 12.89 28.79 -12.68
CA LEU A 570 14.10 28.03 -12.95
C LEU A 570 14.22 27.62 -14.42
N SER A 571 13.10 27.27 -15.07
CA SER A 571 13.08 27.04 -16.52
C SER A 571 13.46 28.29 -17.31
N ILE A 572 12.91 29.45 -16.94
CA ILE A 572 13.27 30.72 -17.58
C ILE A 572 14.74 31.08 -17.30
N ALA A 573 15.20 30.91 -16.07
CA ALA A 573 16.57 31.25 -15.69
C ALA A 573 17.61 30.40 -16.44
N THR A 574 17.35 29.09 -16.58
CA THR A 574 18.20 28.18 -17.37
C THR A 574 18.21 28.56 -18.85
N PHE A 575 17.09 28.98 -19.42
CA PHE A 575 17.05 29.44 -20.81
C PHE A 575 17.81 30.77 -21.01
N MET A 576 17.63 31.73 -20.11
CA MET A 576 18.26 33.06 -20.22
C MET A 576 19.77 33.02 -19.98
N ARG A 577 20.25 32.15 -19.08
CA ARG A 577 21.64 32.10 -18.62
C ARG A 577 22.14 30.66 -18.44
N ALA A 578 21.99 29.83 -19.48
CA ALA A 578 22.36 28.41 -19.45
C ALA A 578 23.74 28.10 -18.83
N LYS A 579 24.74 28.95 -19.08
CA LYS A 579 26.12 28.81 -18.57
C LYS A 579 26.25 28.86 -17.04
N LEU A 580 25.25 29.39 -16.32
CA LEU A 580 25.22 29.43 -14.85
C LEU A 580 24.66 28.14 -14.23
N PHE A 581 24.18 27.22 -15.05
CA PHE A 581 23.51 26.00 -14.62
C PHE A 581 24.25 24.77 -15.13
N THR A 582 24.23 23.73 -14.32
CA THR A 582 24.75 22.41 -14.70
C THR A 582 23.97 21.84 -15.89
N PRO A 583 24.55 20.90 -16.64
CA PRO A 583 23.86 20.21 -17.71
C PRO A 583 22.56 19.51 -17.27
N ALA A 584 22.55 18.93 -16.07
CA ALA A 584 21.37 18.30 -15.50
C ALA A 584 20.28 19.34 -15.19
N GLU A 585 20.64 20.49 -14.61
CA GLU A 585 19.71 21.61 -14.40
C GLU A 585 19.15 22.13 -15.74
N GLN A 586 19.97 22.23 -16.78
CA GLN A 586 19.52 22.65 -18.12
C GLN A 586 18.52 21.66 -18.73
N GLU A 587 18.78 20.36 -18.64
CA GLU A 587 17.85 19.33 -19.13
C GLU A 587 16.53 19.35 -18.35
N ASN A 588 16.59 19.45 -17.02
CA ASN A 588 15.40 19.58 -16.18
C ASN A 588 14.62 20.87 -16.49
N GLY A 589 15.33 21.94 -16.83
CA GLY A 589 14.74 23.23 -17.19
C GLY A 589 13.83 23.18 -18.42
N LYS A 590 14.10 22.28 -19.38
CA LYS A 590 13.31 22.15 -20.61
C LYS A 590 11.86 21.72 -20.36
N SER A 591 11.63 20.94 -19.31
CA SER A 591 10.30 20.42 -18.95
C SER A 591 9.68 21.09 -17.72
N ALA A 592 10.49 21.71 -16.85
CA ALA A 592 10.03 22.30 -15.58
C ALA A 592 8.92 23.34 -15.75
N TRP A 593 8.93 24.16 -16.82
CA TRP A 593 7.88 25.17 -17.03
C TRP A 593 6.48 24.57 -17.09
N LEU A 594 6.30 23.41 -17.73
CA LEU A 594 4.99 22.77 -17.89
C LEU A 594 4.48 22.23 -16.55
N LEU A 595 5.37 21.62 -15.76
CA LEU A 595 5.07 21.20 -14.38
C LEU A 595 4.63 22.40 -13.54
N GLY A 596 5.33 23.51 -13.67
CA GLY A 596 4.98 24.77 -13.01
C GLY A 596 3.63 25.32 -13.41
N LEU A 597 3.30 25.33 -14.71
CA LEU A 597 1.98 25.72 -15.19
C LEU A 597 0.85 24.85 -14.60
N SER A 598 1.13 23.59 -14.29
CA SER A 598 0.19 22.67 -13.65
C SER A 598 0.19 22.72 -12.11
N PHE A 599 0.89 23.68 -11.48
CA PHE A 599 1.05 23.76 -10.02
C PHE A 599 1.73 22.50 -9.43
N VAL A 600 2.78 22.02 -10.11
CA VAL A 600 3.67 20.94 -9.64
C VAL A 600 5.03 21.52 -9.30
N SER A 601 5.21 21.89 -8.02
CA SER A 601 6.43 22.54 -7.52
C SER A 601 7.67 21.64 -7.53
N GLU A 602 7.47 20.32 -7.62
CA GLU A 602 8.50 19.28 -7.61
C GLU A 602 9.48 19.40 -8.79
N GLY A 603 9.08 20.05 -9.88
CA GLY A 603 9.97 20.37 -11.00
C GLY A 603 11.18 21.22 -10.58
N ALA A 604 11.14 21.89 -9.42
CA ALA A 604 12.24 22.67 -8.86
C ALA A 604 13.16 21.86 -7.94
N ILE A 605 12.78 20.66 -7.50
CA ILE A 605 13.57 19.84 -6.56
C ILE A 605 14.98 19.54 -7.09
N PRO A 606 15.19 19.14 -8.35
CA PRO A 606 16.54 18.86 -8.85
C PRO A 606 17.48 20.06 -8.76
N PHE A 607 16.95 21.27 -8.93
CA PHE A 607 17.73 22.52 -8.82
C PHE A 607 18.09 22.82 -7.37
N ALA A 608 17.13 22.71 -6.46
CA ALA A 608 17.36 22.96 -5.04
C ALA A 608 18.25 21.90 -4.40
N ALA A 609 18.19 20.65 -4.86
CA ALA A 609 19.13 19.61 -4.42
C ALA A 609 20.56 19.91 -4.86
N ALA A 610 20.74 20.47 -6.07
CA ALA A 610 22.05 20.83 -6.59
C ALA A 610 22.62 22.11 -5.94
N ASP A 611 21.78 23.11 -5.66
CA ASP A 611 22.22 24.44 -5.20
C ASP A 611 21.22 25.11 -4.23
N PRO A 612 21.03 24.55 -3.02
CA PRO A 612 19.93 24.93 -2.12
C PRO A 612 20.01 26.38 -1.65
N PHE A 613 21.21 26.87 -1.34
CA PHE A 613 21.41 28.20 -0.77
C PHE A 613 21.13 29.35 -1.74
N ARG A 614 21.15 29.08 -3.06
CA ARG A 614 20.85 30.09 -4.08
C ARG A 614 19.46 29.92 -4.64
N VAL A 615 19.01 28.67 -4.81
CA VAL A 615 17.70 28.37 -5.37
C VAL A 615 16.60 28.68 -4.36
N ILE A 616 16.63 28.12 -3.15
CA ILE A 616 15.51 28.24 -2.19
C ILE A 616 15.21 29.71 -1.83
N PRO A 617 16.19 30.55 -1.43
CA PRO A 617 15.90 31.94 -1.10
C PRO A 617 15.37 32.75 -2.28
N ALA A 618 15.86 32.48 -3.50
CA ALA A 618 15.36 33.12 -4.71
C ALA A 618 13.89 32.76 -4.97
N MET A 619 13.55 31.47 -4.84
CA MET A 619 12.18 30.98 -5.03
C MET A 619 11.24 31.55 -3.96
N MET A 620 11.70 31.60 -2.70
CA MET A 620 10.96 32.23 -1.60
C MET A 620 10.68 33.71 -1.85
N ALA A 621 11.62 34.46 -2.42
CA ALA A 621 11.43 35.87 -2.75
C ALA A 621 10.30 36.07 -3.78
N GLY A 622 10.29 35.29 -4.87
CA GLY A 622 9.19 35.37 -5.85
C GLY A 622 7.87 34.79 -5.33
N GLY A 623 7.91 33.76 -4.49
CA GLY A 623 6.74 33.24 -3.79
C GLY A 623 6.08 34.29 -2.90
N ALA A 624 6.88 35.01 -2.11
CA ALA A 624 6.42 36.13 -1.27
C ALA A 624 5.74 37.23 -2.10
N VAL A 625 6.35 37.63 -3.23
CA VAL A 625 5.78 38.62 -4.15
C VAL A 625 4.47 38.13 -4.76
N THR A 626 4.41 36.87 -5.16
CA THR A 626 3.21 36.27 -5.75
C THR A 626 2.07 36.24 -4.75
N GLY A 627 2.31 35.74 -3.54
CA GLY A 627 1.30 35.68 -2.49
C GLY A 627 0.83 37.06 -2.07
N ALA A 628 1.75 38.03 -1.93
CA ALA A 628 1.43 39.43 -1.64
C ALA A 628 0.47 40.02 -2.69
N LEU A 629 0.82 39.88 -3.98
CA LEU A 629 0.03 40.42 -5.08
C LEU A 629 -1.31 39.70 -5.24
N SER A 630 -1.33 38.37 -5.08
CA SER A 630 -2.57 37.60 -5.15
C SER A 630 -3.58 38.08 -4.11
N MET A 631 -3.15 38.27 -2.86
CA MET A 631 -4.01 38.79 -1.79
C MET A 631 -4.35 40.27 -2.00
N ALA A 632 -3.40 41.11 -2.45
CA ALA A 632 -3.64 42.53 -2.71
C ALA A 632 -4.67 42.78 -3.82
N LEU A 633 -4.69 41.92 -4.83
CA LEU A 633 -5.61 41.99 -5.97
C LEU A 633 -6.93 41.25 -5.73
N GLY A 634 -7.13 40.67 -4.53
CA GLY A 634 -8.34 39.94 -4.17
C GLY A 634 -8.58 38.69 -5.02
N VAL A 635 -7.51 38.04 -5.50
CA VAL A 635 -7.63 36.86 -6.35
C VAL A 635 -8.10 35.68 -5.52
N GLY A 636 -9.24 35.09 -5.87
CA GLY A 636 -9.79 33.86 -5.28
C GLY A 636 -9.73 32.68 -6.23
N SER A 637 -9.52 31.48 -5.69
CA SER A 637 -9.56 30.22 -6.43
C SER A 637 -10.52 29.24 -5.78
N ARG A 638 -11.49 28.76 -6.57
CA ARG A 638 -12.41 27.67 -6.16
C ARG A 638 -11.80 26.29 -6.42
N ALA A 639 -10.77 26.24 -7.25
CA ALA A 639 -10.02 25.02 -7.53
C ALA A 639 -8.74 24.99 -6.68
N PRO A 640 -8.44 23.86 -6.03
CA PRO A 640 -7.24 23.70 -5.23
C PRO A 640 -6.01 23.29 -6.05
N HIS A 641 -6.20 22.84 -7.29
CA HIS A 641 -5.16 22.26 -8.12
C HIS A 641 -5.43 22.51 -9.61
N GLY A 642 -4.40 22.33 -10.45
CA GLY A 642 -4.48 22.48 -11.91
C GLY A 642 -3.80 23.73 -12.46
N GLY A 643 -3.33 24.63 -11.59
CA GLY A 643 -2.55 25.82 -11.97
C GLY A 643 -3.25 26.70 -13.01
N ILE A 644 -2.57 27.02 -14.12
CA ILE A 644 -3.15 27.85 -15.20
C ILE A 644 -4.34 27.18 -15.89
N PHE A 645 -4.40 25.85 -15.89
CA PHE A 645 -5.41 25.10 -16.65
C PHE A 645 -6.80 25.16 -16.02
N VAL A 646 -6.92 25.70 -14.80
CA VAL A 646 -8.19 25.95 -14.10
C VAL A 646 -8.52 27.44 -14.01
N PHE A 647 -8.02 28.28 -14.92
CA PHE A 647 -8.24 29.73 -14.90
C PHE A 647 -9.73 30.12 -14.82
N PHE A 648 -10.66 29.31 -15.34
CA PHE A 648 -12.11 29.53 -15.26
C PHE A 648 -12.68 29.38 -13.83
N ALA A 649 -11.93 28.82 -12.89
CA ALA A 649 -12.29 28.74 -11.48
C ALA A 649 -11.64 29.84 -10.61
N ILE A 650 -10.96 30.79 -11.24
CA ILE A 650 -10.20 31.86 -10.59
C ILE A 650 -10.85 33.20 -10.89
N ASP A 651 -10.92 34.09 -9.89
CA ASP A 651 -11.52 35.41 -10.04
C ASP A 651 -10.82 36.45 -9.14
N PRO A 652 -10.33 37.60 -9.66
CA PRO A 652 -10.15 37.90 -11.08
C PRO A 652 -8.96 37.15 -11.70
N VAL A 653 -9.18 36.57 -12.88
CA VAL A 653 -8.16 35.82 -13.63
C VAL A 653 -6.93 36.68 -13.99
N TRP A 654 -7.13 37.93 -14.36
CA TRP A 654 -6.03 38.82 -14.73
C TRP A 654 -5.07 39.08 -13.56
N GLY A 655 -5.62 39.19 -12.34
CA GLY A 655 -4.81 39.41 -11.13
C GLY A 655 -3.93 38.20 -10.82
N TYR A 656 -4.46 37.00 -11.04
CA TYR A 656 -3.73 35.74 -10.89
C TYR A 656 -2.49 35.69 -11.80
N PHE A 657 -2.65 36.06 -13.06
CA PHE A 657 -1.54 36.09 -14.02
C PHE A 657 -0.48 37.13 -13.68
N ILE A 658 -0.90 38.33 -13.24
CA ILE A 658 0.04 39.38 -12.81
C ILE A 658 0.86 38.91 -11.61
N ALA A 659 0.20 38.31 -10.61
CA ALA A 659 0.88 37.83 -9.40
C ALA A 659 1.95 36.77 -9.74
N ILE A 660 1.60 35.76 -10.54
CA ILE A 660 2.54 34.71 -10.98
C ILE A 660 3.69 35.29 -11.78
N ALA A 661 3.39 36.13 -12.78
CA ALA A 661 4.40 36.72 -13.64
C ALA A 661 5.41 37.56 -12.84
N ALA A 662 4.94 38.37 -11.90
CA ALA A 662 5.79 39.18 -11.03
C ALA A 662 6.71 38.30 -10.17
N GLY A 663 6.19 37.26 -9.53
CA GLY A 663 7.02 36.35 -8.73
C GLY A 663 8.01 35.56 -9.56
N VAL A 664 7.61 35.09 -10.74
CA VAL A 664 8.50 34.38 -11.69
C VAL A 664 9.66 35.27 -12.10
N VAL A 665 9.40 36.54 -12.45
CA VAL A 665 10.43 37.51 -12.80
C VAL A 665 11.38 37.73 -11.62
N VAL A 666 10.85 37.95 -10.41
CA VAL A 666 11.67 38.13 -9.20
C VAL A 666 12.55 36.91 -8.94
N SER A 667 11.97 35.72 -8.89
CA SER A 667 12.70 34.47 -8.67
C SER A 667 13.79 34.21 -9.72
N ALA A 668 13.47 34.42 -11.00
CA ALA A 668 14.42 34.22 -12.10
C ALA A 668 15.59 35.20 -12.03
N LEU A 669 15.32 36.49 -11.79
CA LEU A 669 16.36 37.50 -11.67
C LEU A 669 17.23 37.28 -10.43
N VAL A 670 16.62 36.94 -9.29
CA VAL A 670 17.36 36.71 -8.04
C VAL A 670 18.24 35.47 -8.15
N VAL A 671 17.75 34.35 -8.71
CA VAL A 671 18.58 33.14 -8.85
C VAL A 671 19.73 33.35 -9.84
N ILE A 672 19.49 34.07 -10.95
CA ILE A 672 20.55 34.45 -11.90
C ILE A 672 21.59 35.32 -11.19
N ALA A 673 21.16 36.35 -10.46
CA ALA A 673 22.07 37.25 -9.75
C ALA A 673 22.88 36.49 -8.68
N LEU A 674 22.24 35.64 -7.88
CA LEU A 674 22.94 34.84 -6.86
C LEU A 674 23.96 33.88 -7.48
N LYS A 675 23.61 33.17 -8.56
CA LYS A 675 24.56 32.28 -9.25
C LYS A 675 25.68 33.06 -9.97
N GLN A 676 25.42 34.28 -10.43
CA GLN A 676 26.43 35.11 -11.10
C GLN A 676 27.40 35.80 -10.13
N PHE A 677 26.92 36.31 -8.99
CA PHE A 677 27.74 37.05 -8.02
C PHE A 677 28.29 36.18 -6.88
N TRP A 678 27.74 34.98 -6.70
CA TRP A 678 28.26 33.98 -5.78
C TRP A 678 28.48 32.66 -6.55
N PRO A 679 29.46 32.58 -7.46
CA PRO A 679 29.69 31.37 -8.27
C PRO A 679 30.00 30.14 -7.42
N ASN A 680 29.69 28.96 -7.96
CA ASN A 680 29.99 27.67 -7.36
C ASN A 680 31.01 26.95 -8.25
N GLU A 681 32.26 26.85 -7.79
CA GLU A 681 33.38 26.25 -8.53
C GLU A 681 33.07 24.83 -9.02
N THR A 682 32.27 24.07 -8.26
CA THR A 682 31.84 22.71 -8.61
C THR A 682 30.91 22.68 -9.82
N ILE A 683 30.01 23.66 -9.92
CA ILE A 683 29.05 23.81 -11.03
C ILE A 683 29.79 24.35 -12.27
N GLU A 684 30.71 25.30 -12.08
CA GLU A 684 31.55 25.82 -13.16
C GLU A 684 32.43 24.74 -13.79
N LYS A 685 33.03 23.89 -12.95
CA LYS A 685 33.83 22.75 -13.40
C LYS A 685 32.99 21.73 -14.17
N ALA A 686 31.81 21.37 -13.68
CA ALA A 686 30.90 20.45 -14.38
C ALA A 686 30.40 21.02 -15.73
N ALA A 687 30.15 22.33 -15.81
CA ALA A 687 29.78 23.00 -17.05
C ALA A 687 30.95 23.06 -18.05
N ALA A 688 32.17 23.33 -17.57
CA ALA A 688 33.38 23.33 -18.38
C ALA A 688 33.73 21.94 -18.91
N ASP A 689 33.63 20.90 -18.08
CA ASP A 689 33.91 19.51 -18.46
C ASP A 689 32.93 19.02 -19.55
N LYS A 690 31.64 19.38 -19.46
CA LYS A 690 30.69 19.06 -20.53
C LYS A 690 30.96 19.87 -21.81
N ALA A 691 31.26 21.16 -21.71
CA ALA A 691 31.60 21.96 -22.89
C ALA A 691 32.83 21.41 -23.62
N ALA A 692 33.81 20.87 -22.88
CA ALA A 692 34.95 20.16 -23.45
C ALA A 692 34.55 18.81 -24.08
N ALA A 693 33.63 18.06 -23.46
CA ALA A 693 33.11 16.80 -24.00
C ALA A 693 32.30 17.00 -25.29
N ASP A 694 31.42 18.01 -25.34
CA ASP A 694 30.61 18.34 -26.51
C ASP A 694 31.49 18.85 -27.66
N ALA A 695 32.54 19.63 -27.36
CA ALA A 695 33.54 20.06 -28.34
C ALA A 695 34.36 18.88 -28.91
N SER A 696 34.54 17.80 -28.15
CA SER A 696 35.27 16.60 -28.58
C SER A 696 34.42 15.61 -29.41
N THR A 697 33.09 15.71 -29.35
CA THR A 697 32.16 14.76 -29.98
C THR A 697 31.51 15.25 -31.28
N GLY A 698 31.71 16.51 -31.67
CA GLY A 698 31.32 17.01 -32.99
C GLY A 698 29.80 17.06 -33.27
N ALA A 699 28.95 17.02 -32.24
CA ALA A 699 27.52 17.22 -32.41
C ALA A 699 27.23 18.73 -32.61
N PRO A 700 26.52 19.14 -33.68
CA PRO A 700 26.17 20.53 -33.88
C PRO A 700 25.12 20.98 -32.85
N VAL A 701 25.28 22.24 -32.41
CA VAL A 701 24.42 22.99 -31.49
C VAL A 701 23.00 23.15 -32.03
#